data_AF-A0A538JRF6-F1
#
_entry.id   AF-A0A538JRF6-F1
#
_cell.length_a   1.000
_cell.length_b   1.000
_cell.length_c   1.000
_cell.angle_alpha   90.00
_cell.angle_beta   90.00
_cell.angle_gamma   90.00
#
_symmetry.space_group_name_H-M   'P 1'
#
loop_
_entity.id
_entity.type
_entity.pdbx_description
1 polymer ?
#
loop_
_entity_poly.entity_id
_entity_poly.type
_entity_poly.pdbx_seq_one_letter_code
_entity_poly.pdbx_strand_id
1 'polypeptide(L)'
;IVATVASGEHEGLLFLAMAYIDGVDLRELLRREGRLEARRTVDLIAQVADALDAAHAVGLVHRDVKPGNILVGSNGDGEHAYVCDFGLARHVSSVSSLTGERGFVGTIDYVPPEQIEGGTIDGRADEYSLGCVLFECLAGERPFDRESELSVVFAHLNEPPPRLSEARPDLPAAFDAVFATALAKSPDDRYSTCGELARAARAALQGKTLRPRRILRRLLVAGAVALAATGAAIGAVIAAESGHAKRQTLSLRPNALNLIDARTRRVVERVGFGMPVNVGDTWSDVAVSGHSGWALLGARQRLLRIGLATKEVTRVVKLPFSPGSRLLTAAGSVWVTQDLGPGLLRVDERTGKIARRFTFKGEAIGAGLAYGAGSLWLTLGSGVARVDPESGRVLHRFPTGSRWLVFADGAVWAVRPENGLVTKIDPVENRITAQTKLHGWASDVAVGGGFVWVSVIPDSVVFRLNEDDLSVQGSSATGPDPERLSFGGGKLWIANTAASSLSLLDQVSGARQGLAARAEPTAVLYRDGLVVTGAAPAPSPLPPIRGEELRISTPTEDANYGSIDPLNFAFPDEQFLYATCANLLNYPDSAGPDGARLRPEIAAAMPTVTRGGRTYTFRIRPGFRFSPPSNEAVTAETFRRSIERELSPHNRFSPGPQFISDIVGESAYQRGVAAHISGIAVRGNTLSITLVKPAGDFVTRISMPAFCPVPRSIPAKGYATAPPASTGPYYVSSVQGGRTVLLRNPNYRGSRPRRAARIVYTNDVATPTAVSLANAGAIDLLPQDFDNTTSFFDPGGVLGDRSGAGSAAARAGGQQYFLYPAPLLDYIVFNTNRPLFRRVRLRRAVNYAIDRRALAAAFGDASADRIVPPAVPGFPAGRVYPLNRPDLVTARRLAGRVSRHAVL
;
A
#
# COMPACT_ATOMS: atom_id res chain seq x y z
N ILE A 1 -21.18 41.86 -18.37
CA ILE A 1 -22.03 40.76 -17.86
C ILE A 1 -23.42 40.90 -18.49
N VAL A 2 -24.03 39.82 -18.99
CA VAL A 2 -25.41 39.85 -19.54
C VAL A 2 -26.41 40.04 -18.40
N ALA A 3 -27.25 41.06 -18.49
CA ALA A 3 -28.24 41.36 -17.46
C ALA A 3 -29.38 40.33 -17.48
N THR A 4 -29.74 39.80 -16.32
CA THR A 4 -30.99 39.05 -16.13
C THR A 4 -32.13 40.06 -15.99
N VAL A 5 -33.15 39.93 -16.84
CA VAL A 5 -34.30 40.83 -16.91
C VAL A 5 -35.49 40.29 -16.12
N ALA A 6 -35.68 38.97 -16.07
CA ALA A 6 -36.67 38.30 -15.23
C ALA A 6 -36.29 36.84 -14.96
N SER A 7 -36.79 36.27 -13.86
CA SER A 7 -36.73 34.82 -13.57
C SER A 7 -38.05 34.37 -12.94
N GLY A 8 -38.42 33.09 -13.13
CA GLY A 8 -39.66 32.57 -12.57
C GLY A 8 -39.97 31.13 -12.97
N GLU A 9 -41.17 30.69 -12.65
CA GLU A 9 -41.72 29.39 -13.02
C GLU A 9 -43.03 29.60 -13.78
N HIS A 10 -43.22 28.89 -14.89
CA HIS A 10 -44.47 28.86 -15.64
C HIS A 10 -44.79 27.40 -16.00
N GLU A 11 -45.94 26.91 -15.55
CA GLU A 11 -46.42 25.54 -15.82
C GLU A 11 -45.40 24.43 -15.46
N GLY A 12 -44.71 24.58 -14.33
CA GLY A 12 -43.70 23.61 -13.87
C GLY A 12 -42.35 23.69 -14.61
N LEU A 13 -42.17 24.69 -15.48
CA LEU A 13 -40.91 24.97 -16.15
C LEU A 13 -40.29 26.26 -15.59
N LEU A 14 -39.04 26.14 -15.14
CA LEU A 14 -38.24 27.28 -14.71
C LEU A 14 -37.79 28.08 -15.95
N PHE A 15 -37.92 29.40 -15.92
CA PHE A 15 -37.40 30.29 -16.96
C PHE A 15 -36.49 31.37 -16.39
N LEU A 16 -35.52 31.77 -17.20
CA LEU A 16 -34.63 32.90 -16.98
C LEU A 16 -34.62 33.75 -18.26
N ALA A 17 -35.11 34.98 -18.19
CA ALA A 17 -35.09 35.94 -19.28
C ALA A 17 -33.88 36.86 -19.13
N MET A 18 -33.03 36.92 -20.16
CA MET A 18 -31.79 37.69 -20.17
C MET A 18 -31.79 38.70 -21.32
N ALA A 19 -30.97 39.73 -21.22
CA ALA A 19 -30.78 40.69 -22.32
C ALA A 19 -30.28 39.96 -23.58
N TYR A 20 -30.96 40.15 -24.71
CA TYR A 20 -30.53 39.61 -25.99
C TYR A 20 -29.31 40.37 -26.51
N ILE A 21 -28.23 39.64 -26.77
CA ILE A 21 -27.00 40.18 -27.37
C ILE A 21 -27.03 39.83 -28.86
N ASP A 22 -27.08 40.85 -29.72
CA ASP A 22 -26.98 40.66 -31.17
C ASP A 22 -25.52 40.38 -31.57
N GLY A 23 -25.17 39.10 -31.61
CA GLY A 23 -23.80 38.62 -31.73
C GLY A 23 -23.70 37.09 -31.73
N VAL A 24 -22.48 36.56 -31.63
CA VAL A 24 -22.20 35.11 -31.56
C VAL A 24 -21.35 34.79 -30.33
N ASP A 25 -21.36 33.54 -29.87
CA ASP A 25 -20.42 33.10 -28.83
C ASP A 25 -18.98 33.01 -29.37
N LEU A 26 -17.98 33.13 -28.47
CA LEU A 26 -16.57 33.11 -28.83
C LEU A 26 -16.14 31.76 -29.41
N ARG A 27 -16.84 30.66 -29.06
CA ARG A 27 -16.64 29.34 -29.64
C ARG A 27 -16.97 29.32 -31.14
N GLU A 28 -18.07 29.94 -31.54
CA GLU A 28 -18.49 30.04 -32.95
C GLU A 28 -17.52 30.93 -33.74
N LEU A 29 -17.00 32.01 -33.13
CA LEU A 29 -15.92 32.80 -33.74
C LEU A 29 -14.65 31.97 -33.97
N LEU A 30 -14.22 31.19 -32.96
CA LEU A 30 -13.06 30.31 -33.08
C LEU A 30 -13.27 29.23 -34.15
N ARG A 31 -14.48 28.67 -34.26
CA ARG A 31 -14.81 27.70 -35.30
C ARG A 31 -14.75 28.29 -36.72
N ARG A 32 -15.11 29.57 -36.88
CA ARG A 32 -15.11 30.27 -38.19
C ARG A 32 -13.71 30.71 -38.61
N GLU A 33 -12.92 31.22 -37.67
CA GLU A 33 -11.63 31.86 -37.96
C GLU A 33 -10.42 30.94 -37.66
N GLY A 34 -10.65 29.81 -36.97
CA GLY A 34 -9.62 28.88 -36.50
C GLY A 34 -8.86 29.43 -35.30
N ARG A 35 -8.29 30.62 -35.43
CA ARG A 35 -7.65 31.39 -34.36
C ARG A 35 -7.87 32.88 -34.60
N LEU A 36 -7.91 33.66 -33.53
CA LEU A 36 -8.20 35.09 -33.61
C LEU A 36 -6.93 35.93 -33.76
N GLU A 37 -7.07 37.11 -34.37
CA GLU A 37 -6.01 38.12 -34.41
C GLU A 37 -5.62 38.53 -32.97
N ALA A 38 -4.33 38.69 -32.71
CA ALA A 38 -3.81 38.74 -31.34
C ALA A 38 -4.22 40.02 -30.60
N ARG A 39 -4.27 41.17 -31.28
CA ARG A 39 -4.73 42.43 -30.69
C ARG A 39 -6.22 42.35 -30.37
N ARG A 40 -7.05 41.91 -31.32
CA ARG A 40 -8.49 41.65 -31.13
C ARG A 40 -8.74 40.71 -29.95
N THR A 41 -7.98 39.61 -29.87
CA THR A 41 -8.08 38.63 -28.77
C THR A 41 -7.83 39.28 -27.42
N VAL A 42 -6.72 40.00 -27.26
CA VAL A 42 -6.38 40.64 -25.97
C VAL A 42 -7.39 41.70 -25.58
N ASP A 43 -7.95 42.44 -26.55
CA ASP A 43 -8.97 43.45 -26.27
C ASP A 43 -10.30 42.82 -25.83
N LEU A 44 -10.72 41.70 -26.43
CA LEU A 44 -11.90 40.93 -25.96
C LEU A 44 -11.67 40.33 -24.58
N ILE A 45 -10.50 39.72 -24.34
CA ILE A 45 -10.14 39.13 -23.04
C ILE A 45 -10.06 40.19 -21.94
N ALA A 46 -9.63 41.42 -22.26
CA ALA A 46 -9.64 42.52 -21.30
C ALA A 46 -11.06 42.88 -20.85
N GLN A 47 -12.03 42.91 -21.77
CA GLN A 47 -13.44 43.18 -21.43
C GLN A 47 -14.05 42.04 -20.58
N VAL A 48 -13.71 40.79 -20.88
CA VAL A 48 -14.11 39.63 -20.07
C VAL A 48 -13.48 39.68 -18.67
N ALA A 49 -12.20 40.04 -18.59
CA ALA A 49 -11.48 40.21 -17.33
C ALA A 49 -12.11 41.30 -16.45
N ASP A 50 -12.48 42.45 -17.03
CA ASP A 50 -13.16 43.52 -16.30
C ASP A 50 -14.52 43.05 -15.75
N ALA A 51 -15.26 42.26 -16.53
CA ALA A 51 -16.53 41.67 -16.10
C ALA A 51 -16.37 40.66 -14.95
N LEU A 52 -15.35 39.79 -15.01
CA LEU A 52 -15.07 38.80 -13.96
C LEU A 52 -14.56 39.47 -12.68
N ASP A 53 -13.63 40.42 -12.77
CA ASP A 53 -13.10 41.16 -11.62
C ASP A 53 -14.22 41.96 -10.91
N ALA A 54 -15.17 42.54 -11.69
CA ALA A 54 -16.34 43.20 -11.12
C ALA A 54 -17.27 42.24 -10.35
N ALA A 55 -17.41 40.99 -10.80
CA ALA A 55 -18.16 39.95 -10.07
C ALA A 55 -17.39 39.48 -8.82
N HIS A 56 -16.08 39.30 -8.93
CA HIS A 56 -15.22 38.91 -7.80
C HIS A 56 -15.25 39.96 -6.68
N ALA A 57 -15.32 41.25 -7.02
CA ALA A 57 -15.39 42.35 -6.05
C ALA A 57 -16.65 42.30 -5.17
N VAL A 58 -17.72 41.63 -5.61
CA VAL A 58 -18.95 41.41 -4.85
C VAL A 58 -19.08 39.96 -4.33
N GLY A 59 -18.00 39.17 -4.41
CA GLY A 59 -17.92 37.82 -3.86
C GLY A 59 -18.50 36.71 -4.75
N LEU A 60 -18.79 37.00 -6.02
CA LEU A 60 -19.32 36.02 -6.98
C LEU A 60 -18.20 35.48 -7.86
N VAL A 61 -18.05 34.14 -7.94
CA VAL A 61 -17.09 33.44 -8.82
C VAL A 61 -17.89 32.67 -9.87
N HIS A 62 -17.49 32.73 -11.14
CA HIS A 62 -18.23 32.17 -12.27
C HIS A 62 -18.14 30.64 -12.38
N ARG A 63 -16.93 30.06 -12.23
CA ARG A 63 -16.62 28.62 -12.21
C ARG A 63 -16.85 27.82 -13.50
N ASP A 64 -17.22 28.48 -14.59
CA ASP A 64 -17.47 27.86 -15.91
C ASP A 64 -17.10 28.84 -17.03
N VAL A 65 -15.94 29.49 -16.93
CA VAL A 65 -15.45 30.40 -17.97
C VAL A 65 -14.94 29.57 -19.15
N LYS A 66 -15.61 29.70 -20.30
CA LYS A 66 -15.29 29.01 -21.56
C LYS A 66 -15.80 29.82 -22.75
N PRO A 67 -15.34 29.55 -23.99
CA PRO A 67 -15.74 30.36 -25.14
C PRO A 67 -17.26 30.37 -25.41
N GLY A 68 -17.98 29.31 -25.03
CA GLY A 68 -19.45 29.26 -25.15
C GLY A 68 -20.21 30.19 -24.21
N ASN A 69 -19.59 30.67 -23.13
CA ASN A 69 -20.20 31.58 -22.14
C ASN A 69 -19.74 33.05 -22.33
N ILE A 70 -19.05 33.33 -23.44
CA ILE A 70 -18.57 34.66 -23.81
C ILE A 70 -19.23 35.04 -25.14
N LEU A 71 -20.17 35.98 -25.10
CA LEU A 71 -20.87 36.49 -26.27
C LEU A 71 -20.13 37.71 -26.82
N VAL A 72 -19.90 37.75 -28.14
CA VAL A 72 -19.30 38.88 -28.84
C VAL A 72 -20.34 39.50 -29.75
N GLY A 73 -20.76 40.72 -29.43
CA GLY A 73 -21.74 41.50 -30.20
C GLY A 73 -21.23 42.90 -30.51
N SER A 74 -22.05 43.72 -31.17
CA SER A 74 -21.72 45.14 -31.40
C SER A 74 -22.39 46.03 -30.35
N ASN A 75 -21.64 47.01 -29.82
CA ASN A 75 -22.17 48.03 -28.90
C ASN A 75 -22.26 49.44 -29.52
N GLY A 76 -22.15 49.54 -30.86
CA GLY A 76 -22.13 50.82 -31.59
C GLY A 76 -20.73 51.41 -31.82
N ASP A 77 -19.77 51.16 -30.92
CA ASP A 77 -18.39 51.67 -31.00
C ASP A 77 -17.35 50.60 -31.40
N GLY A 78 -17.79 49.34 -31.56
CA GLY A 78 -16.94 48.21 -31.94
C GLY A 78 -17.50 46.88 -31.43
N GLU A 79 -16.65 45.87 -31.39
CA GLU A 79 -16.97 44.58 -30.76
C GLU A 79 -16.91 44.68 -29.24
N HIS A 80 -17.93 44.11 -28.59
CA HIS A 80 -18.04 44.06 -27.15
C HIS A 80 -18.28 42.62 -26.67
N ALA A 81 -17.50 42.20 -25.67
CA ALA A 81 -17.61 40.88 -25.05
C ALA A 81 -18.48 40.91 -23.80
N TYR A 82 -19.47 40.04 -23.73
CA TYR A 82 -20.38 39.86 -22.60
C TYR A 82 -20.21 38.47 -22.00
N VAL A 83 -20.07 38.38 -20.68
CA VAL A 83 -20.07 37.12 -19.93
C VAL A 83 -21.50 36.74 -19.52
N CYS A 84 -21.94 35.52 -19.83
CA CYS A 84 -23.26 34.97 -19.46
C CYS A 84 -23.14 33.70 -18.60
N ASP A 85 -24.25 33.20 -18.06
CA ASP A 85 -24.35 31.94 -17.30
C ASP A 85 -23.52 31.85 -16.00
N PHE A 86 -23.54 32.92 -15.20
CA PHE A 86 -23.01 32.89 -13.83
C PHE A 86 -23.76 31.85 -12.97
N GLY A 87 -23.06 30.79 -12.56
CA GLY A 87 -23.46 29.95 -11.42
C GLY A 87 -24.68 29.04 -11.59
N LEU A 88 -25.13 28.74 -12.81
CA LEU A 88 -26.16 27.70 -13.05
C LEU A 88 -25.59 26.27 -13.13
N ALA A 89 -24.27 26.11 -13.13
CA ALA A 89 -23.60 24.82 -13.27
C ALA A 89 -23.43 24.09 -11.92
N ARG A 90 -23.91 22.85 -11.87
CA ARG A 90 -23.64 21.88 -10.79
C ARG A 90 -22.12 21.69 -10.61
N HIS A 91 -21.72 21.46 -9.36
CA HIS A 91 -20.38 21.02 -9.01
C HIS A 91 -19.90 19.92 -9.96
N VAL A 92 -18.71 20.10 -10.55
CA VAL A 92 -17.96 18.99 -11.15
C VAL A 92 -17.62 18.05 -10.00
N SER A 93 -18.45 17.02 -9.83
CA SER A 93 -18.19 15.95 -8.88
C SER A 93 -16.91 15.23 -9.31
N SER A 94 -16.10 14.81 -8.34
CA SER A 94 -14.79 14.15 -8.47
C SER A 94 -14.66 13.17 -9.65
N VAL A 95 -13.42 12.81 -10.01
CA VAL A 95 -13.03 11.86 -11.07
C VAL A 95 -13.88 10.56 -11.12
N SER A 96 -14.51 10.15 -10.01
CA SER A 96 -15.47 9.04 -9.93
C SER A 96 -16.75 9.21 -10.76
N SER A 97 -17.11 10.44 -11.14
CA SER A 97 -18.29 10.77 -11.95
C SER A 97 -18.09 10.55 -13.44
N LEU A 98 -16.83 10.42 -13.88
CA LEU A 98 -16.43 10.29 -15.29
C LEU A 98 -16.62 8.86 -15.86
N THR A 99 -16.97 7.87 -15.02
CA THR A 99 -17.07 6.46 -15.40
C THR A 99 -18.49 5.87 -15.33
N GLY A 100 -19.52 6.71 -15.08
CA GLY A 100 -20.92 6.28 -15.09
C GLY A 100 -21.56 6.23 -16.48
N GLU A 101 -22.60 5.41 -16.66
CA GLU A 101 -23.37 5.27 -17.92
C GLU A 101 -24.12 6.55 -18.35
N ARG A 102 -24.04 7.64 -17.58
CA ARG A 102 -24.48 8.99 -17.99
C ARG A 102 -23.24 9.83 -18.19
N GLY A 103 -22.86 10.01 -19.46
CA GLY A 103 -21.75 10.87 -19.87
C GLY A 103 -21.84 12.26 -19.25
N PHE A 104 -20.67 12.87 -19.11
CA PHE A 104 -20.47 14.19 -18.53
C PHE A 104 -21.35 15.25 -19.24
N VAL A 105 -22.03 16.10 -18.46
CA VAL A 105 -22.70 17.31 -18.99
C VAL A 105 -21.94 18.52 -18.44
N GLY A 106 -20.82 18.83 -19.10
CA GLY A 106 -19.94 19.96 -18.82
C GLY A 106 -18.76 19.95 -19.79
N THR A 107 -17.96 21.03 -19.86
CA THR A 107 -16.77 21.08 -20.74
C THR A 107 -15.54 21.16 -19.85
N ILE A 108 -14.81 20.05 -19.70
CA ILE A 108 -13.61 19.92 -18.84
C ILE A 108 -12.38 20.66 -19.39
N ASP A 109 -12.43 21.16 -20.61
CA ASP A 109 -11.29 21.70 -21.36
C ASP A 109 -10.71 23.02 -20.81
N TYR A 110 -11.40 23.63 -19.83
CA TYR A 110 -11.03 24.91 -19.23
C TYR A 110 -11.02 24.84 -17.69
N VAL A 111 -11.15 23.64 -17.11
CA VAL A 111 -11.39 23.49 -15.67
C VAL A 111 -10.11 23.76 -14.86
N PRO A 112 -10.16 24.57 -13.78
CA PRO A 112 -8.99 24.82 -12.96
C PRO A 112 -8.66 23.62 -12.05
N PRO A 113 -7.36 23.39 -11.73
CA PRO A 113 -6.91 22.26 -10.91
C PRO A 113 -7.64 22.14 -9.58
N GLU A 114 -7.80 23.26 -8.87
CA GLU A 114 -8.47 23.30 -7.56
C GLU A 114 -9.96 22.93 -7.64
N GLN A 115 -10.60 23.11 -8.80
CA GLN A 115 -11.99 22.70 -9.02
C GLN A 115 -12.10 21.20 -9.30
N ILE A 116 -11.07 20.58 -9.90
CA ILE A 116 -10.97 19.12 -10.05
C ILE A 116 -10.66 18.45 -8.70
N GLU A 117 -9.77 19.04 -7.92
CA GLU A 117 -9.30 18.53 -6.63
C GLU A 117 -10.31 18.75 -5.48
N GLY A 118 -11.34 19.58 -5.71
CA GLY A 118 -12.32 19.95 -4.69
C GLY A 118 -11.76 20.88 -3.61
N GLY A 119 -10.74 21.68 -3.93
CA GLY A 119 -10.15 22.69 -3.06
C GLY A 119 -10.99 23.96 -2.92
N THR A 120 -10.46 24.96 -2.21
CA THR A 120 -11.11 26.28 -2.08
C THR A 120 -11.08 27.02 -3.41
N ILE A 121 -12.25 27.42 -3.91
CA ILE A 121 -12.40 28.14 -5.18
C ILE A 121 -12.63 29.63 -4.89
N ASP A 122 -11.71 30.48 -5.33
CA ASP A 122 -11.84 31.95 -5.35
C ASP A 122 -11.72 32.49 -6.80
N GLY A 123 -11.64 33.81 -6.97
CA GLY A 123 -11.58 34.44 -8.30
C GLY A 123 -10.43 33.96 -9.21
N ARG A 124 -9.38 33.35 -8.64
CA ARG A 124 -8.25 32.80 -9.40
C ARG A 124 -8.58 31.53 -10.18
N ALA A 125 -9.72 30.90 -9.88
CA ALA A 125 -10.27 29.81 -10.68
C ALA A 125 -10.80 30.31 -12.04
N ASP A 126 -11.49 31.46 -12.04
CA ASP A 126 -11.94 32.10 -13.28
C ASP A 126 -10.76 32.67 -14.07
N GLU A 127 -9.71 33.16 -13.39
CA GLU A 127 -8.47 33.64 -14.03
C GLU A 127 -7.76 32.52 -14.80
N TYR A 128 -7.62 31.34 -14.21
CA TYR A 128 -7.04 30.18 -14.89
C TYR A 128 -7.85 29.78 -16.12
N SER A 129 -9.17 29.71 -15.95
CA SER A 129 -10.11 29.34 -17.03
C SER A 129 -10.05 30.37 -18.16
N LEU A 130 -9.97 31.66 -17.84
CA LEU A 130 -9.75 32.74 -18.81
C LEU A 130 -8.38 32.65 -19.48
N GLY A 131 -7.35 32.19 -18.77
CA GLY A 131 -6.03 31.86 -19.31
C GLY A 131 -6.10 30.75 -20.36
N CYS A 132 -6.93 29.72 -20.15
CA CYS A 132 -7.18 28.67 -21.15
C CYS A 132 -7.89 29.22 -22.38
N VAL A 133 -8.92 30.07 -22.20
CA VAL A 133 -9.63 30.73 -23.32
C VAL A 133 -8.69 31.64 -24.11
N LEU A 134 -7.86 32.44 -23.44
CA LEU A 134 -6.85 33.28 -24.08
C LEU A 134 -5.87 32.44 -24.90
N PHE A 135 -5.42 31.28 -24.37
CA PHE A 135 -4.53 30.38 -25.09
C PHE A 135 -5.20 29.85 -26.35
N GLU A 136 -6.43 29.33 -26.25
CA GLU A 136 -7.17 28.78 -27.39
C GLU A 136 -7.43 29.83 -28.47
N CYS A 137 -7.81 31.05 -28.08
CA CYS A 137 -8.00 32.14 -29.02
C CYS A 137 -6.73 32.48 -29.80
N LEU A 138 -5.56 32.38 -29.15
CA LEU A 138 -4.28 32.68 -29.78
C LEU A 138 -3.71 31.49 -30.56
N ALA A 139 -3.73 30.29 -30.02
CA ALA A 139 -3.15 29.10 -30.63
C ALA A 139 -4.05 28.48 -31.72
N GLY A 140 -5.38 28.60 -31.56
CA GLY A 140 -6.39 27.89 -32.35
C GLY A 140 -6.68 26.48 -31.86
N GLU A 141 -6.03 26.06 -30.78
CA GLU A 141 -6.20 24.78 -30.11
C GLU A 141 -6.16 24.98 -28.59
N ARG A 142 -6.79 24.07 -27.85
CA ARG A 142 -6.85 24.14 -26.38
C ARG A 142 -5.48 23.87 -25.77
N PRO A 143 -5.17 24.44 -24.59
CA PRO A 143 -3.86 24.23 -23.96
C PRO A 143 -3.58 22.76 -23.60
N PHE A 144 -4.62 21.97 -23.36
CA PHE A 144 -4.50 20.55 -23.02
C PHE A 144 -5.47 19.68 -23.83
N ASP A 145 -5.33 19.65 -25.15
CA ASP A 145 -6.14 18.78 -26.01
C ASP A 145 -5.65 17.32 -25.96
N ARG A 146 -6.52 16.38 -25.58
CA ARG A 146 -6.19 14.95 -25.42
C ARG A 146 -7.35 14.08 -25.91
N GLU A 147 -7.03 12.86 -26.34
CA GLU A 147 -8.03 11.91 -26.88
C GLU A 147 -9.09 11.45 -25.87
N SER A 148 -8.84 11.60 -24.56
CA SER A 148 -9.79 11.21 -23.52
C SER A 148 -9.99 12.30 -22.47
N GLU A 149 -11.22 12.38 -21.96
CA GLU A 149 -11.60 13.35 -20.93
C GLU A 149 -10.74 13.26 -19.67
N LEU A 150 -10.42 12.04 -19.23
CA LEU A 150 -9.54 11.80 -18.09
C LEU A 150 -8.10 12.28 -18.35
N SER A 151 -7.63 12.24 -19.60
CA SER A 151 -6.32 12.77 -19.97
C SER A 151 -6.29 14.29 -19.96
N VAL A 152 -7.38 14.95 -20.38
CA VAL A 152 -7.52 16.42 -20.27
C VAL A 152 -7.49 16.85 -18.81
N VAL A 153 -8.26 16.17 -17.94
CA VAL A 153 -8.25 16.40 -16.48
C VAL A 153 -6.86 16.20 -15.88
N PHE A 154 -6.18 15.10 -16.25
CA PHE A 154 -4.81 14.84 -15.78
C PHE A 154 -3.84 15.94 -16.20
N ALA A 155 -3.95 16.45 -17.42
CA ALA A 155 -3.10 17.51 -17.94
C ALA A 155 -3.34 18.84 -17.22
N HIS A 156 -4.61 19.18 -16.94
CA HIS A 156 -4.93 20.32 -16.09
C HIS A 156 -4.31 20.20 -14.69
N LEU A 157 -4.28 19.02 -14.08
CA LEU A 157 -3.66 18.79 -12.76
C LEU A 157 -2.13 18.82 -12.77
N ASN A 158 -1.48 18.19 -13.76
CA ASN A 158 -0.07 17.77 -13.62
C ASN A 158 0.87 18.30 -14.71
N GLU A 159 0.38 18.60 -15.91
CA GLU A 159 1.27 18.92 -17.03
C GLU A 159 1.64 20.41 -17.06
N PRO A 160 2.90 20.76 -17.40
CA PRO A 160 3.28 22.15 -17.52
C PRO A 160 2.47 22.85 -18.64
N PRO A 161 2.16 24.16 -18.50
CA PRO A 161 1.48 24.90 -19.57
C PRO A 161 2.24 24.82 -20.89
N PRO A 162 1.56 24.62 -22.04
CA PRO A 162 2.19 24.68 -23.35
C PRO A 162 2.75 26.08 -23.62
N ARG A 163 3.82 26.13 -24.42
CA ARG A 163 4.42 27.40 -24.86
C ARG A 163 3.69 27.90 -26.10
N LEU A 164 3.13 29.10 -26.04
CA LEU A 164 2.47 29.69 -27.21
C LEU A 164 3.48 29.92 -28.35
N SER A 165 4.75 30.19 -28.03
CA SER A 165 5.81 30.35 -29.03
C SER A 165 6.06 29.11 -29.89
N GLU A 166 5.67 27.92 -29.42
CA GLU A 166 5.76 26.67 -30.19
C GLU A 166 4.55 26.51 -31.15
N ALA A 167 3.35 26.87 -30.70
CA ALA A 167 2.12 26.78 -31.50
C ALA A 167 1.93 27.97 -32.46
N ARG A 168 2.44 29.16 -32.11
CA ARG A 168 2.27 30.40 -32.88
C ARG A 168 3.55 31.27 -32.87
N PRO A 169 4.60 30.85 -33.61
CA PRO A 169 5.92 31.49 -33.57
C PRO A 169 5.98 32.95 -34.06
N ASP A 170 4.94 33.44 -34.74
CA ASP A 170 4.80 34.82 -35.19
C ASP A 170 4.50 35.81 -34.06
N LEU A 171 4.12 35.33 -32.87
CA LEU A 171 3.90 36.16 -31.69
C LEU A 171 5.12 36.26 -30.77
N PRO A 172 5.24 37.35 -29.98
CA PRO A 172 6.34 37.50 -29.04
C PRO A 172 6.38 36.38 -27.99
N ALA A 173 7.56 35.79 -27.77
CA ALA A 173 7.79 34.78 -26.74
C ALA A 173 7.47 35.27 -25.30
N ALA A 174 7.24 36.57 -25.11
CA ALA A 174 6.74 37.13 -23.87
C ALA A 174 5.40 36.51 -23.41
N PHE A 175 4.60 35.96 -24.33
CA PHE A 175 3.37 35.24 -24.01
C PHE A 175 3.61 33.94 -23.23
N ASP A 176 4.75 33.27 -23.41
CA ASP A 176 5.04 32.03 -22.68
C ASP A 176 5.09 32.28 -21.16
N ALA A 177 5.61 33.44 -20.75
CA ALA A 177 5.64 33.83 -19.34
C ALA A 177 4.24 34.15 -18.80
N VAL A 178 3.34 34.66 -19.65
CA VAL A 178 1.94 34.91 -19.29
C VAL A 178 1.23 33.59 -19.04
N PHE A 179 1.33 32.61 -19.94
CA PHE A 179 0.70 31.30 -19.75
C PHE A 179 1.35 30.45 -18.67
N ALA A 180 2.67 30.54 -18.48
CA ALA A 180 3.34 29.90 -17.35
C ALA A 180 2.82 30.40 -15.99
N THR A 181 2.39 31.66 -15.92
CA THR A 181 1.81 32.26 -14.71
C THR A 181 0.32 31.97 -14.60
N ALA A 182 -0.47 32.23 -15.65
CA ALA A 182 -1.93 32.06 -15.67
C ALA A 182 -2.37 30.59 -15.48
N LEU A 183 -1.62 29.66 -16.07
CA LEU A 183 -1.92 28.23 -16.02
C LEU A 183 -1.10 27.48 -14.96
N ALA A 184 -0.53 28.22 -13.99
CA ALA A 184 0.16 27.63 -12.86
C ALA A 184 -0.80 26.75 -12.05
N LYS A 185 -0.33 25.60 -11.55
CA LYS A 185 -1.20 24.62 -10.89
C LYS A 185 -1.69 25.12 -9.53
N SER A 186 -0.81 25.78 -8.78
CA SER A 186 -1.15 26.46 -7.53
C SER A 186 -1.79 27.84 -7.81
N PRO A 187 -2.95 28.17 -7.22
CA PRO A 187 -3.54 29.51 -7.32
C PRO A 187 -2.65 30.64 -6.79
N ASP A 188 -1.75 30.35 -5.84
CA ASP A 188 -0.84 31.37 -5.27
C ASP A 188 0.28 31.80 -6.24
N ASP A 189 0.50 31.02 -7.29
CA ASP A 189 1.50 31.29 -8.32
C ASP A 189 0.91 32.02 -9.55
N ARG A 190 -0.41 32.29 -9.55
CA ARG A 190 -1.14 32.95 -10.65
C ARG A 190 -1.22 34.47 -10.49
N TYR A 191 -1.79 35.13 -11.48
CA TYR A 191 -2.19 36.53 -11.37
C TYR A 191 -3.27 36.69 -10.29
N SER A 192 -3.25 37.80 -9.56
CA SER A 192 -4.17 37.99 -8.44
C SER A 192 -5.60 38.35 -8.88
N THR A 193 -5.76 38.85 -10.11
CA THR A 193 -7.05 39.18 -10.73
C THR A 193 -7.02 38.88 -12.24
N CYS A 194 -8.19 38.72 -12.86
CA CYS A 194 -8.30 38.53 -14.31
C CYS A 194 -7.77 39.76 -15.07
N GLY A 195 -7.94 40.97 -14.52
CA GLY A 195 -7.39 42.21 -15.06
C GLY A 195 -5.85 42.28 -15.01
N GLU A 196 -5.20 41.57 -14.08
CA GLU A 196 -3.74 41.39 -14.10
C GLU A 196 -3.29 40.51 -15.26
N LEU A 197 -3.99 39.39 -15.50
CA LEU A 197 -3.77 38.54 -16.67
C LEU A 197 -3.92 39.34 -17.98
N ALA A 198 -5.01 40.10 -18.14
CA ALA A 198 -5.26 40.91 -19.34
C ALA A 198 -4.17 41.98 -19.56
N ARG A 199 -3.70 42.65 -18.49
CA ARG A 199 -2.58 43.60 -18.59
C ARG A 199 -1.27 42.92 -18.98
N ALA A 200 -1.00 41.73 -18.45
CA ALA A 200 0.18 40.95 -18.81
C ALA A 200 0.14 40.52 -20.29
N ALA A 201 -1.02 40.06 -20.79
CA ALA A 201 -1.22 39.73 -22.20
C ALA A 201 -1.04 40.96 -23.12
N ARG A 202 -1.57 42.14 -22.73
CA ARG A 202 -1.37 43.39 -23.49
C ARG A 202 0.09 43.85 -23.51
N ALA A 203 0.85 43.62 -22.45
CA ALA A 203 2.29 43.87 -22.44
C ALA A 203 3.07 42.86 -23.31
N ALA A 204 2.65 41.60 -23.32
CA ALA A 204 3.25 40.56 -24.15
C ALA A 204 3.10 40.84 -25.65
N LEU A 205 1.98 41.44 -26.10
CA LEU A 205 1.81 41.93 -27.48
C LEU A 205 2.89 42.94 -27.89
N GLN A 206 3.44 43.70 -26.94
CA GLN A 206 4.53 44.67 -27.17
C GLN A 206 5.93 44.05 -26.95
N GLY A 207 6.03 42.73 -26.77
CA GLY A 207 7.27 42.03 -26.45
C GLY A 207 7.77 42.26 -25.02
N LYS A 208 6.95 42.81 -24.12
CA LYS A 208 7.32 43.10 -22.72
C LYS A 208 6.77 42.02 -21.79
N THR A 209 7.56 41.61 -20.81
CA THR A 209 7.12 40.70 -19.75
C THR A 209 6.80 41.47 -18.47
N LEU A 210 5.54 41.48 -18.05
CA LEU A 210 5.14 41.99 -16.74
C LEU A 210 5.21 40.84 -15.72
N ARG A 211 6.17 40.92 -14.79
CA ARG A 211 6.21 40.04 -13.61
C ARG A 211 5.37 40.65 -12.49
N PRO A 212 4.69 39.83 -11.64
CA PRO A 212 3.88 40.34 -10.54
C PRO A 212 4.71 41.24 -9.60
N ARG A 213 4.10 42.34 -9.13
CA ARG A 213 4.75 43.35 -8.27
C ARG A 213 5.08 42.76 -6.90
N ARG A 214 6.30 42.24 -6.72
CA ARG A 214 6.93 42.17 -5.39
C ARG A 214 7.50 43.55 -5.06
N ILE A 215 6.82 44.33 -4.22
CA ILE A 215 7.31 45.65 -3.77
C ILE A 215 8.61 45.46 -2.96
N LEU A 216 9.71 46.01 -3.48
CA LEU A 216 11.09 45.96 -2.99
C LEU A 216 11.24 46.61 -1.59
N ARG A 217 12.03 46.04 -0.65
CA ARG A 217 13.51 46.04 -0.60
C ARG A 217 14.16 47.43 -0.87
N ARG A 218 13.85 48.46 -0.08
CA ARG A 218 14.71 49.68 0.04
C ARG A 218 14.86 50.29 1.45
N LEU A 219 14.33 49.69 2.52
CA LEU A 219 14.45 50.22 3.89
C LEU A 219 15.35 49.37 4.84
N LEU A 220 16.27 48.58 4.29
CA LEU A 220 17.05 47.57 5.05
C LEU A 220 18.37 48.03 5.68
N VAL A 221 18.74 49.32 5.64
CA VAL A 221 20.05 49.75 6.20
C VAL A 221 19.93 50.55 7.51
N ALA A 222 18.78 51.21 7.79
CA ALA A 222 18.62 51.96 9.04
C ALA A 222 17.97 51.17 10.19
N GLY A 223 17.31 50.04 9.90
CA GLY A 223 16.63 49.19 10.89
C GLY A 223 17.52 48.11 11.53
N ALA A 224 18.81 48.03 11.20
CA ALA A 224 19.70 46.95 11.62
C ALA A 224 20.10 47.01 13.11
N VAL A 225 19.87 48.13 13.81
CA VAL A 225 20.28 48.29 15.22
C VAL A 225 19.09 48.21 16.20
N ALA A 226 17.87 48.57 15.78
CA ALA A 226 16.69 48.50 16.65
C ALA A 226 16.01 47.11 16.65
N LEU A 227 16.26 46.27 15.63
CA LEU A 227 15.69 44.92 15.51
C LEU A 227 16.45 43.84 16.29
N ALA A 228 17.60 44.15 16.90
CA ALA A 228 18.27 43.22 17.82
C ALA A 228 17.46 43.02 19.12
N ALA A 229 16.72 44.03 19.56
CA ALA A 229 15.91 43.96 20.78
C ALA A 229 14.49 43.42 20.53
N THR A 230 13.84 43.80 19.41
CA THR A 230 12.50 43.29 19.06
C THR A 230 12.57 41.94 18.34
N GLY A 231 13.70 41.58 17.73
CA GLY A 231 13.96 40.25 17.15
C GLY A 231 14.06 39.15 18.19
N ALA A 232 14.38 39.46 19.45
CA ALA A 232 14.29 38.52 20.56
C ALA A 232 12.82 38.26 20.98
N ALA A 233 11.94 39.25 20.86
CA ALA A 233 10.53 39.15 21.21
C ALA A 233 9.66 38.57 20.06
N ILE A 234 9.91 38.98 18.82
CA ILE A 234 9.24 38.42 17.63
C ILE A 234 9.88 37.10 17.22
N GLY A 235 11.18 36.88 17.47
CA GLY A 235 11.78 35.55 17.37
C GLY A 235 11.16 34.57 18.37
N ALA A 236 10.72 35.02 19.56
CA ALA A 236 9.96 34.19 20.49
C ALA A 236 8.50 33.95 20.06
N VAL A 237 7.90 34.82 19.24
CA VAL A 237 6.51 34.68 18.73
C VAL A 237 6.46 33.96 17.37
N ILE A 238 7.40 34.18 16.47
CA ILE A 238 7.53 33.46 15.20
C ILE A 238 8.18 32.09 15.42
N ALA A 239 9.10 31.89 16.37
CA ALA A 239 9.44 30.52 16.81
C ALA A 239 8.29 29.82 17.56
N ALA A 240 7.25 30.57 17.99
CA ALA A 240 6.02 30.00 18.52
C ALA A 240 4.97 29.67 17.43
N GLU A 241 5.02 30.26 16.24
CA GLU A 241 4.04 30.02 15.16
C GLU A 241 4.58 29.35 13.88
N SER A 242 5.88 29.44 13.59
CA SER A 242 6.61 28.57 12.64
C SER A 242 7.63 27.68 13.34
N GLY A 243 7.38 27.38 14.63
CA GLY A 243 7.93 26.19 15.23
C GLY A 243 7.58 25.00 14.33
N HIS A 244 8.50 24.03 14.20
CA HIS A 244 8.05 22.65 14.09
C HIS A 244 6.98 22.51 15.16
N ALA A 245 5.68 22.54 14.78
CA ALA A 245 4.58 22.48 15.74
C ALA A 245 4.93 21.30 16.62
N LYS A 246 5.35 21.59 17.87
CA LYS A 246 6.16 20.69 18.67
C LYS A 246 5.43 19.36 18.67
N ARG A 247 5.87 18.40 17.84
CA ARG A 247 4.98 17.34 17.34
C ARG A 247 4.44 16.66 18.58
N GLN A 248 3.16 16.89 18.88
CA GLN A 248 2.65 16.55 20.20
C GLN A 248 2.81 15.05 20.33
N THR A 249 3.73 14.65 21.21
CA THR A 249 4.12 13.25 21.32
C THR A 249 3.32 12.66 22.46
N LEU A 250 2.44 11.73 22.12
CA LEU A 250 1.72 10.92 23.08
C LEU A 250 2.70 9.98 23.77
N SER A 251 2.73 10.07 25.09
CA SER A 251 3.52 9.17 25.93
C SER A 251 2.69 7.92 26.23
N LEU A 252 2.33 7.18 25.17
CA LEU A 252 1.63 5.91 25.28
C LEU A 252 2.54 4.91 26.01
N ARG A 253 1.96 4.16 26.95
CA ARG A 253 2.65 3.05 27.61
C ARG A 253 2.34 1.77 26.84
N PRO A 254 3.37 1.05 26.35
CA PRO A 254 3.19 -0.29 25.85
C PRO A 254 2.52 -1.19 26.89
N ASN A 255 1.76 -2.19 26.45
CA ASN A 255 1.17 -3.20 27.33
C ASN A 255 0.11 -2.59 28.26
N ALA A 256 -0.54 -1.52 27.82
CA ALA A 256 -1.56 -0.82 28.58
C ALA A 256 -2.68 -0.29 27.69
N LEU A 257 -3.85 -0.12 28.30
CA LEU A 257 -4.92 0.73 27.81
C LEU A 257 -4.56 2.18 28.15
N ASN A 258 -4.43 3.03 27.15
CA ASN A 258 -4.10 4.43 27.31
C ASN A 258 -5.37 5.25 27.10
N LEU A 259 -5.72 6.08 28.09
CA LEU A 259 -6.86 6.99 28.01
C LEU A 259 -6.32 8.39 27.72
N ILE A 260 -6.80 8.99 26.64
CA ILE A 260 -6.38 10.29 26.16
C ILE A 260 -7.58 11.22 26.28
N ASP A 261 -7.40 12.37 26.92
CA ASP A 261 -8.42 13.41 26.92
C ASP A 261 -8.50 14.03 25.51
N ALA A 262 -9.67 13.95 24.87
CA ALA A 262 -9.85 14.31 23.47
C ALA A 262 -9.61 15.80 23.19
N ARG A 263 -9.80 16.67 24.20
CA ARG A 263 -9.66 18.12 24.09
C ARG A 263 -8.21 18.56 24.24
N THR A 264 -7.55 18.08 25.29
CA THR A 264 -6.16 18.43 25.65
C THR A 264 -5.14 17.59 24.90
N ARG A 265 -5.56 16.44 24.34
CA ARG A 265 -4.74 15.46 23.62
C ARG A 265 -3.59 14.92 24.48
N ARG A 266 -3.82 14.83 25.80
CA ARG A 266 -2.87 14.30 26.77
C ARG A 266 -3.34 12.94 27.25
N VAL A 267 -2.40 12.03 27.43
CA VAL A 267 -2.65 10.76 28.12
C VAL A 267 -2.95 11.10 29.59
N VAL A 268 -4.19 10.90 30.01
CA VAL A 268 -4.66 11.18 31.37
C VAL A 268 -4.58 9.96 32.27
N GLU A 269 -4.63 8.75 31.70
CA GLU A 269 -4.57 7.50 32.47
C GLU A 269 -3.95 6.35 31.67
N ARG A 270 -3.36 5.38 32.38
CA ARG A 270 -2.74 4.19 31.79
C ARG A 270 -3.03 2.96 32.63
N VAL A 271 -3.83 2.04 32.09
CA VAL A 271 -4.17 0.79 32.76
C VAL A 271 -3.38 -0.35 32.18
N GLY A 272 -2.42 -0.87 32.94
CA GLY A 272 -1.56 -1.98 32.49
C GLY A 272 -2.37 -3.27 32.28
N PHE A 273 -1.99 -4.04 31.27
CA PHE A 273 -2.58 -5.36 31.01
C PHE A 273 -2.09 -6.43 32.00
N GLY A 274 -1.10 -6.12 32.85
CA GLY A 274 -0.54 -7.05 33.84
C GLY A 274 0.34 -8.15 33.22
N MET A 275 0.73 -8.02 31.95
CA MET A 275 1.54 -9.00 31.23
C MET A 275 2.35 -8.33 30.09
N PRO A 276 3.52 -8.89 29.71
CA PRO A 276 4.30 -8.37 28.59
C PRO A 276 3.54 -8.49 27.27
N VAL A 277 3.83 -7.61 26.32
CA VAL A 277 3.31 -7.57 24.96
C VAL A 277 4.48 -7.30 24.03
N ASN A 278 4.55 -7.95 22.88
CA ASN A 278 5.57 -7.73 21.87
C ASN A 278 4.99 -7.02 20.63
N VAL A 279 5.87 -6.39 19.84
CA VAL A 279 5.58 -6.01 18.44
C VAL A 279 5.16 -7.27 17.70
N GLY A 280 4.06 -7.23 16.94
CA GLY A 280 3.57 -8.39 16.17
C GLY A 280 2.80 -9.44 16.98
N ASP A 281 2.69 -9.32 18.31
CA ASP A 281 1.64 -10.04 19.04
C ASP A 281 0.30 -9.58 18.41
N THR A 282 -0.57 -10.47 17.93
CA THR A 282 -1.86 -10.08 17.34
C THR A 282 -2.81 -9.53 18.42
N TRP A 283 -2.77 -8.22 18.68
CA TRP A 283 -3.77 -7.51 19.50
C TRP A 283 -4.89 -7.09 18.57
N SER A 284 -6.06 -7.66 18.80
CA SER A 284 -7.16 -7.53 17.87
C SER A 284 -7.84 -6.17 18.01
N ASP A 285 -8.23 -5.80 19.24
CA ASP A 285 -9.16 -4.68 19.44
C ASP A 285 -9.31 -4.27 20.92
N VAL A 286 -9.87 -3.07 21.13
CA VAL A 286 -10.36 -2.59 22.43
C VAL A 286 -11.80 -2.15 22.33
N ALA A 287 -12.58 -2.38 23.37
CA ALA A 287 -13.96 -1.91 23.45
C ALA A 287 -14.27 -1.36 24.83
N VAL A 288 -15.25 -0.47 24.93
CA VAL A 288 -15.71 0.07 26.22
C VAL A 288 -17.20 -0.18 26.34
N SER A 289 -17.62 -0.69 27.50
CA SER A 289 -19.02 -0.83 27.84
C SER A 289 -19.26 -0.54 29.32
N GLY A 290 -20.24 0.33 29.59
CA GLY A 290 -20.48 0.88 30.92
C GLY A 290 -19.19 1.42 31.58
N HIS A 291 -18.89 0.93 32.77
CA HIS A 291 -17.69 1.28 33.54
C HIS A 291 -16.49 0.34 33.28
N SER A 292 -16.54 -0.47 32.21
CA SER A 292 -15.52 -1.48 31.91
C SER A 292 -14.89 -1.26 30.53
N GLY A 293 -13.56 -1.28 30.48
CA GLY A 293 -12.79 -1.46 29.26
C GLY A 293 -12.56 -2.94 28.99
N TRP A 294 -12.44 -3.31 27.72
CA TRP A 294 -12.18 -4.66 27.26
C TRP A 294 -11.02 -4.64 26.28
N ALA A 295 -10.13 -5.61 26.39
CA ALA A 295 -8.97 -5.76 25.50
C ALA A 295 -8.82 -7.21 25.05
N LEU A 296 -8.74 -7.45 23.74
CA LEU A 296 -8.57 -8.77 23.15
C LEU A 296 -7.09 -9.04 22.85
N LEU A 297 -6.54 -10.10 23.44
CA LEU A 297 -5.17 -10.56 23.22
C LEU A 297 -5.23 -11.84 22.37
N GLY A 298 -5.16 -11.67 21.05
CA GLY A 298 -5.38 -12.72 20.06
C GLY A 298 -4.36 -13.84 20.15
N ALA A 299 -3.07 -13.50 20.03
CA ALA A 299 -1.94 -14.42 20.15
C ALA A 299 -1.93 -15.25 21.45
N ARG A 300 -2.58 -14.75 22.51
CA ARG A 300 -2.67 -15.43 23.81
C ARG A 300 -4.00 -16.10 24.08
N GLN A 301 -4.98 -15.95 23.19
CA GLN A 301 -6.35 -16.43 23.39
C GLN A 301 -6.90 -15.94 24.74
N ARG A 302 -6.78 -14.63 25.01
CA ARG A 302 -7.27 -13.99 26.25
C ARG A 302 -8.13 -12.78 25.93
N LEU A 303 -9.19 -12.59 26.71
CA LEU A 303 -9.97 -11.36 26.76
C LEU A 303 -9.88 -10.77 28.17
N LEU A 304 -9.39 -9.53 28.28
CA LEU A 304 -9.24 -8.82 29.55
C LEU A 304 -10.45 -7.93 29.79
N ARG A 305 -10.94 -7.93 31.04
CA ARG A 305 -11.92 -6.96 31.53
C ARG A 305 -11.24 -6.01 32.51
N ILE A 306 -11.29 -4.73 32.21
CA ILE A 306 -10.61 -3.66 32.92
C ILE A 306 -11.65 -2.76 33.57
N GLY A 307 -11.56 -2.54 34.87
CA GLY A 307 -12.42 -1.57 35.55
C GLY A 307 -11.90 -0.17 35.27
N LEU A 308 -12.68 0.70 34.61
CA LEU A 308 -12.21 2.05 34.28
C LEU A 308 -12.06 2.94 35.53
N ALA A 309 -12.90 2.71 36.55
CA ALA A 309 -12.80 3.40 37.84
C ALA A 309 -11.67 2.87 38.71
N THR A 310 -11.52 1.54 38.79
CA THR A 310 -10.49 0.88 39.62
C THR A 310 -9.12 0.91 38.98
N LYS A 311 -9.04 1.09 37.65
CA LYS A 311 -7.81 1.08 36.85
C LYS A 311 -7.05 -0.24 36.94
N GLU A 312 -7.80 -1.33 37.10
CA GLU A 312 -7.24 -2.68 37.27
C GLU A 312 -7.91 -3.69 36.35
N VAL A 313 -7.15 -4.73 35.98
CA VAL A 313 -7.68 -5.91 35.31
C VAL A 313 -8.55 -6.67 36.31
N THR A 314 -9.86 -6.47 36.23
CA THR A 314 -10.84 -7.15 37.09
C THR A 314 -11.05 -8.63 36.72
N ARG A 315 -10.77 -9.01 35.46
CA ARG A 315 -10.91 -10.39 35.01
C ARG A 315 -10.09 -10.71 33.77
N VAL A 316 -9.61 -11.96 33.70
CA VAL A 316 -9.00 -12.56 32.51
C VAL A 316 -9.86 -13.73 32.05
N VAL A 317 -10.36 -13.68 30.82
CA VAL A 317 -11.17 -14.74 30.20
C VAL A 317 -10.28 -15.53 29.24
N LYS A 318 -10.11 -16.83 29.50
CA LYS A 318 -9.43 -17.73 28.57
C LYS A 318 -10.38 -18.11 27.43
N LEU A 319 -10.00 -17.82 26.20
CA LEU A 319 -10.78 -18.15 25.01
C LEU A 319 -10.49 -19.60 24.61
N PRO A 320 -11.49 -20.35 24.10
CA PRO A 320 -11.36 -21.73 23.67
C PRO A 320 -10.77 -21.88 22.25
N PHE A 321 -10.49 -20.76 21.58
CA PHE A 321 -9.96 -20.70 20.22
C PHE A 321 -9.09 -19.45 20.04
N SER A 322 -8.35 -19.38 18.93
CA SER A 322 -7.71 -18.15 18.45
C SER A 322 -8.81 -17.19 17.98
N PRO A 323 -8.94 -16.01 18.60
CA PRO A 323 -10.01 -15.09 18.25
C PRO A 323 -9.65 -14.29 17.00
N GLY A 324 -10.67 -13.82 16.28
CA GLY A 324 -10.50 -12.88 15.18
C GLY A 324 -10.00 -11.51 15.63
N SER A 325 -9.92 -10.58 14.69
CA SER A 325 -9.29 -9.27 14.89
C SER A 325 -10.20 -8.16 15.40
N ARG A 326 -11.47 -8.42 15.76
CA ARG A 326 -12.39 -7.39 16.31
C ARG A 326 -13.17 -7.85 17.53
N LEU A 327 -13.55 -6.88 18.36
CA LEU A 327 -14.48 -7.03 19.48
C LEU A 327 -15.75 -6.20 19.23
N LEU A 328 -16.87 -6.65 19.79
CA LEU A 328 -18.08 -5.84 19.85
C LEU A 328 -18.66 -5.90 21.26
N THR A 329 -18.93 -4.72 21.84
CA THR A 329 -19.72 -4.59 23.06
C THR A 329 -21.13 -4.13 22.69
N ALA A 330 -22.11 -5.02 22.86
CA ALA A 330 -23.51 -4.72 22.58
C ALA A 330 -24.45 -5.64 23.36
N ALA A 331 -25.65 -5.14 23.69
CA ALA A 331 -26.68 -5.88 24.42
C ALA A 331 -26.17 -6.53 25.72
N GLY A 332 -25.42 -5.77 26.52
CA GLY A 332 -24.84 -6.21 27.80
C GLY A 332 -23.82 -7.35 27.65
N SER A 333 -23.25 -7.52 26.47
CA SER A 333 -22.35 -8.63 26.13
C SER A 333 -21.14 -8.15 25.35
N VAL A 334 -20.04 -8.89 25.48
CA VAL A 334 -18.87 -8.81 24.62
C VAL A 334 -18.86 -10.00 23.68
N TRP A 335 -18.79 -9.72 22.39
CA TRP A 335 -18.84 -10.71 21.33
C TRP A 335 -17.45 -10.90 20.72
N VAL A 336 -17.05 -12.16 20.54
CA VAL A 336 -15.71 -12.54 20.04
C VAL A 336 -15.84 -13.64 18.99
N THR A 337 -15.36 -13.38 17.77
CA THR A 337 -15.33 -14.37 16.68
C THR A 337 -14.09 -15.25 16.77
N GLN A 338 -14.17 -16.46 16.21
CA GLN A 338 -13.03 -17.34 15.99
C GLN A 338 -12.31 -16.96 14.70
N ASP A 339 -10.99 -16.90 14.73
CA ASP A 339 -10.19 -16.65 13.55
C ASP A 339 -10.26 -17.83 12.57
N LEU A 340 -10.56 -17.51 11.30
CA LEU A 340 -10.77 -18.46 10.19
C LEU A 340 -11.65 -19.67 10.52
N GLY A 341 -12.55 -19.52 11.49
CA GLY A 341 -13.31 -20.64 12.07
C GLY A 341 -14.77 -20.32 12.28
N PRO A 342 -15.59 -21.34 12.60
CA PRO A 342 -17.05 -21.21 12.67
C PRO A 342 -17.57 -20.71 14.04
N GLY A 343 -16.67 -20.43 15.00
CA GLY A 343 -17.03 -20.16 16.38
C GLY A 343 -17.33 -18.69 16.68
N LEU A 344 -18.33 -18.44 17.51
CA LEU A 344 -18.62 -17.12 18.10
C LEU A 344 -18.90 -17.27 19.59
N LEU A 345 -18.40 -16.35 20.40
CA LEU A 345 -18.63 -16.30 21.84
C LEU A 345 -19.42 -15.06 22.23
N ARG A 346 -20.36 -15.26 23.15
CA ARG A 346 -21.01 -14.19 23.92
C ARG A 346 -20.50 -14.26 25.36
N VAL A 347 -19.84 -13.21 25.80
CA VAL A 347 -19.33 -13.03 27.16
C VAL A 347 -20.21 -12.01 27.85
N ASP A 348 -20.72 -12.34 29.03
CA ASP A 348 -21.50 -11.39 29.83
C ASP A 348 -20.61 -10.22 30.26
N GLU A 349 -21.04 -8.99 29.97
CA GLU A 349 -20.22 -7.79 30.18
C GLU A 349 -20.00 -7.49 31.69
N ARG A 350 -21.01 -7.77 32.51
CA ARG A 350 -20.94 -7.44 33.93
C ARG A 350 -19.99 -8.37 34.68
N THR A 351 -20.01 -9.65 34.34
CA THR A 351 -19.28 -10.70 35.06
C THR A 351 -18.01 -11.13 34.36
N GLY A 352 -17.92 -11.01 33.03
CA GLY A 352 -16.88 -11.61 32.20
C GLY A 352 -16.91 -13.14 32.15
N LYS A 353 -18.07 -13.75 32.39
CA LYS A 353 -18.28 -15.19 32.15
C LYS A 353 -18.69 -15.41 30.69
N ILE A 354 -18.19 -16.48 30.07
CA ILE A 354 -18.72 -16.94 28.78
C ILE A 354 -20.17 -17.37 29.02
N ALA A 355 -21.12 -16.61 28.49
CA ALA A 355 -22.54 -16.86 28.63
C ALA A 355 -23.03 -17.89 27.62
N ARG A 356 -22.53 -17.82 26.38
CA ARG A 356 -22.93 -18.72 25.29
C ARG A 356 -21.85 -18.90 24.24
N ARG A 357 -21.87 -20.06 23.57
CA ARG A 357 -21.05 -20.36 22.39
C ARG A 357 -21.96 -20.69 21.22
N PHE A 358 -21.62 -20.17 20.06
CA PHE A 358 -22.29 -20.44 18.79
C PHE A 358 -21.31 -21.10 17.83
N THR A 359 -21.83 -21.91 16.91
CA THR A 359 -21.03 -22.58 15.88
C THR A 359 -21.83 -22.64 14.58
N PHE A 360 -21.28 -22.05 13.52
CA PHE A 360 -21.90 -21.99 12.20
C PHE A 360 -21.27 -23.06 11.29
N LYS A 361 -21.94 -24.20 11.14
CA LYS A 361 -21.35 -25.36 10.43
C LYS A 361 -21.06 -25.05 8.97
N GLY A 362 -19.85 -25.38 8.52
CA GLY A 362 -19.44 -25.30 7.11
C GLY A 362 -19.08 -23.89 6.63
N GLU A 363 -19.08 -22.88 7.52
CA GLU A 363 -18.82 -21.50 7.16
C GLU A 363 -17.85 -20.88 8.18
N ALA A 364 -16.78 -20.25 7.71
CA ALA A 364 -15.90 -19.45 8.56
C ALA A 364 -16.56 -18.09 8.84
N ILE A 365 -16.42 -17.61 10.07
CA ILE A 365 -16.78 -16.24 10.43
C ILE A 365 -15.59 -15.34 10.10
N GLY A 366 -15.84 -14.26 9.36
CA GLY A 366 -14.84 -13.22 9.12
C GLY A 366 -14.70 -12.27 10.33
N ALA A 367 -13.93 -11.20 10.14
CA ALA A 367 -13.67 -10.21 11.19
C ALA A 367 -14.84 -9.25 11.46
N GLY A 368 -15.85 -9.20 10.61
CA GLY A 368 -16.92 -8.21 10.66
C GLY A 368 -18.03 -8.60 11.63
N LEU A 369 -18.30 -7.70 12.57
CA LEU A 369 -19.22 -7.92 13.68
C LEU A 369 -19.90 -6.60 14.05
N ALA A 370 -21.23 -6.55 13.97
CA ALA A 370 -22.02 -5.38 14.37
C ALA A 370 -23.32 -5.80 15.07
N TYR A 371 -23.94 -4.89 15.82
CA TYR A 371 -25.22 -5.14 16.47
C TYR A 371 -26.13 -3.93 16.36
N GLY A 372 -27.36 -4.17 15.94
CA GLY A 372 -28.38 -3.13 15.79
C GLY A 372 -29.64 -3.68 15.17
N ALA A 373 -30.73 -2.91 15.24
CA ALA A 373 -32.07 -3.35 14.85
C ALA A 373 -32.47 -4.71 15.47
N GLY A 374 -32.07 -4.93 16.73
CA GLY A 374 -32.34 -6.16 17.48
C GLY A 374 -31.63 -7.41 16.97
N SER A 375 -30.62 -7.28 16.10
CA SER A 375 -29.92 -8.42 15.49
C SER A 375 -28.41 -8.29 15.58
N LEU A 376 -27.75 -9.45 15.59
CA LEU A 376 -26.32 -9.56 15.38
C LEU A 376 -26.05 -9.63 13.88
N TRP A 377 -25.01 -8.94 13.41
CA TRP A 377 -24.59 -8.93 12.03
C TRP A 377 -23.17 -9.47 11.94
N LEU A 378 -22.97 -10.49 11.11
CA LEU A 378 -21.71 -11.22 10.98
C LEU A 378 -21.27 -11.28 9.53
N THR A 379 -19.97 -11.16 9.28
CA THR A 379 -19.40 -11.67 8.03
C THR A 379 -19.29 -13.18 8.14
N LEU A 380 -20.04 -13.93 7.33
CA LEU A 380 -20.15 -15.38 7.40
C LEU A 380 -20.05 -15.96 5.99
N GLY A 381 -19.02 -16.79 5.76
CA GLY A 381 -18.70 -17.26 4.41
C GLY A 381 -18.30 -16.10 3.49
N SER A 382 -18.93 -15.99 2.33
CA SER A 382 -18.66 -14.94 1.33
C SER A 382 -19.56 -13.71 1.44
N GLY A 383 -20.21 -13.47 2.57
CA GLY A 383 -21.17 -12.37 2.69
C GLY A 383 -21.50 -11.97 4.12
N VAL A 384 -22.54 -11.15 4.25
CA VAL A 384 -23.06 -10.68 5.54
C VAL A 384 -24.30 -11.48 5.92
N ALA A 385 -24.40 -11.88 7.17
CA ALA A 385 -25.53 -12.59 7.73
C ALA A 385 -26.15 -11.76 8.87
N ARG A 386 -27.48 -11.59 8.81
CA ARG A 386 -28.28 -11.14 9.95
C ARG A 386 -28.60 -12.36 10.81
N VAL A 387 -28.31 -12.29 12.09
CA VAL A 387 -28.39 -13.43 13.02
C VAL A 387 -29.18 -13.03 14.25
N ASP A 388 -30.05 -13.93 14.68
CA ASP A 388 -30.74 -13.81 15.96
C ASP A 388 -29.74 -13.94 17.11
N PRO A 389 -29.57 -12.91 17.96
CA PRO A 389 -28.51 -12.87 18.97
C PRO A 389 -28.71 -13.89 20.09
N GLU A 390 -29.94 -14.39 20.28
CA GLU A 390 -30.23 -15.38 21.32
C GLU A 390 -30.01 -16.80 20.81
N SER A 391 -30.65 -17.20 19.71
CA SER A 391 -30.55 -18.57 19.17
C SER A 391 -29.31 -18.84 18.34
N GLY A 392 -28.73 -17.81 17.70
CA GLY A 392 -27.69 -17.94 16.67
C GLY A 392 -28.25 -18.35 15.30
N ARG A 393 -29.56 -18.31 15.11
CA ARG A 393 -30.20 -18.62 13.82
C ARG A 393 -29.93 -17.51 12.81
N VAL A 394 -29.44 -17.87 11.63
CA VAL A 394 -29.31 -16.95 10.50
C VAL A 394 -30.71 -16.58 10.01
N LEU A 395 -31.04 -15.29 10.06
CA LEU A 395 -32.32 -14.70 9.66
C LEU A 395 -32.33 -14.30 8.19
N HIS A 396 -31.22 -13.73 7.70
CA HIS A 396 -31.07 -13.29 6.32
C HIS A 396 -29.60 -13.28 5.89
N ARG A 397 -29.33 -13.31 4.58
CA ARG A 397 -27.98 -13.30 3.99
C ARG A 397 -27.86 -12.31 2.84
N PHE A 398 -26.72 -11.64 2.77
CA PHE A 398 -26.39 -10.63 1.78
C PHE A 398 -25.07 -11.01 1.09
N PRO A 399 -25.03 -11.17 -0.25
CA PRO A 399 -23.84 -11.63 -0.98
C PRO A 399 -22.83 -10.50 -1.21
N THR A 400 -22.30 -9.92 -0.13
CA THR A 400 -21.47 -8.70 -0.21
C THR A 400 -19.97 -8.95 -0.23
N GLY A 401 -19.47 -10.14 0.11
CA GLY A 401 -18.03 -10.41 0.26
C GLY A 401 -17.32 -9.52 1.29
N SER A 402 -18.06 -8.85 2.16
CA SER A 402 -17.50 -7.85 3.08
C SER A 402 -16.72 -8.48 4.23
N ARG A 403 -15.74 -7.75 4.75
CA ARG A 403 -14.97 -8.12 5.96
C ARG A 403 -15.24 -7.19 7.13
N TRP A 404 -15.51 -5.91 6.89
CA TRP A 404 -15.76 -4.93 7.96
C TRP A 404 -17.25 -4.61 8.05
N LEU A 405 -17.78 -4.50 9.28
CA LEU A 405 -19.16 -4.14 9.55
C LEU A 405 -19.24 -3.09 10.66
N VAL A 406 -20.10 -2.09 10.45
CA VAL A 406 -20.52 -1.14 11.48
C VAL A 406 -22.04 -1.01 11.40
N PHE A 407 -22.70 -0.95 12.56
CA PHE A 407 -24.09 -0.53 12.65
C PHE A 407 -24.11 0.88 13.24
N ALA A 408 -24.68 1.82 12.49
CA ALA A 408 -24.79 3.21 12.90
C ALA A 408 -25.92 3.88 12.09
N ASP A 409 -26.58 4.86 12.71
CA ASP A 409 -27.62 5.67 12.08
C ASP A 409 -28.71 4.84 11.39
N GLY A 410 -29.08 3.73 12.03
CA GLY A 410 -30.17 2.85 11.59
C GLY A 410 -29.82 1.89 10.45
N ALA A 411 -28.58 1.88 9.95
CA ALA A 411 -28.15 1.02 8.85
C ALA A 411 -26.95 0.15 9.21
N VAL A 412 -26.71 -0.88 8.40
CA VAL A 412 -25.47 -1.67 8.44
C VAL A 412 -24.59 -1.24 7.27
N TRP A 413 -23.36 -0.88 7.58
CA TRP A 413 -22.33 -0.49 6.64
C TRP A 413 -21.32 -1.61 6.52
N ALA A 414 -21.18 -2.16 5.32
CA ALA A 414 -20.33 -3.30 5.06
C ALA A 414 -19.25 -2.95 4.02
N VAL A 415 -17.99 -3.22 4.34
CA VAL A 415 -16.85 -2.92 3.46
C VAL A 415 -16.11 -4.19 3.08
N ARG A 416 -15.87 -4.36 1.78
CA ARG A 416 -14.99 -5.36 1.20
C ARG A 416 -13.57 -4.76 1.05
N PRO A 417 -12.58 -5.21 1.84
CA PRO A 417 -11.24 -4.63 1.84
C PRO A 417 -10.57 -4.66 0.47
N GLU A 418 -10.65 -5.79 -0.22
CA GLU A 418 -9.79 -6.14 -1.35
C GLU A 418 -10.01 -5.21 -2.55
N ASN A 419 -11.19 -4.62 -2.66
CA ASN A 419 -11.58 -3.79 -3.80
C ASN A 419 -12.33 -2.51 -3.42
N GLY A 420 -12.35 -2.16 -2.13
CA GLY A 420 -12.98 -0.96 -1.62
C GLY A 420 -14.51 -0.89 -1.76
N LEU A 421 -15.21 -2.00 -2.01
CA LEU A 421 -16.68 -2.00 -2.14
C LEU A 421 -17.33 -1.71 -0.78
N VAL A 422 -18.07 -0.59 -0.70
CA VAL A 422 -18.88 -0.17 0.45
C VAL A 422 -20.34 -0.46 0.12
N THR A 423 -21.07 -1.08 1.05
CA THR A 423 -22.46 -1.48 0.90
C THR A 423 -23.28 -1.01 2.09
N LYS A 424 -24.40 -0.33 1.81
CA LYS A 424 -25.42 0.03 2.81
C LYS A 424 -26.53 -1.01 2.79
N ILE A 425 -26.85 -1.56 3.95
CA ILE A 425 -27.92 -2.54 4.14
C ILE A 425 -28.97 -1.93 5.07
N ASP A 426 -30.21 -1.92 4.60
CA ASP A 426 -31.37 -1.58 5.42
C ASP A 426 -31.79 -2.79 6.27
N PRO A 427 -31.77 -2.68 7.61
CA PRO A 427 -32.10 -3.78 8.49
C PRO A 427 -33.60 -4.00 8.68
N VAL A 428 -34.46 -3.07 8.26
CA VAL A 428 -35.93 -3.23 8.30
C VAL A 428 -36.39 -3.96 7.05
N GLU A 429 -35.97 -3.48 5.88
CA GLU A 429 -36.35 -4.05 4.59
C GLU A 429 -35.55 -5.32 4.23
N ASN A 430 -34.43 -5.58 4.93
CA ASN A 430 -33.46 -6.65 4.61
C ASN A 430 -33.01 -6.59 3.14
N ARG A 431 -32.66 -5.40 2.65
CA ARG A 431 -32.09 -5.24 1.30
C ARG A 431 -30.89 -4.31 1.31
N ILE A 432 -30.06 -4.48 0.28
CA ILE A 432 -29.00 -3.53 -0.05
C ILE A 432 -29.69 -2.29 -0.65
N THR A 433 -29.41 -1.12 -0.09
CA THR A 433 -30.04 0.15 -0.52
C THR A 433 -29.09 1.04 -1.30
N ALA A 434 -27.78 0.94 -1.05
CA ALA A 434 -26.76 1.65 -1.81
C ALA A 434 -25.46 0.85 -1.84
N GLN A 435 -24.68 1.06 -2.91
CA GLN A 435 -23.32 0.55 -3.03
C GLN A 435 -22.45 1.58 -3.72
N THR A 436 -21.19 1.66 -3.30
CA THR A 436 -20.16 2.39 -4.04
C THR A 436 -18.85 1.62 -3.96
N LYS A 437 -17.99 1.83 -4.95
CA LYS A 437 -16.68 1.20 -4.99
C LYS A 437 -15.60 2.26 -4.86
N LEU A 438 -14.84 2.19 -3.76
CA LEU A 438 -13.62 2.96 -3.60
C LEU A 438 -12.47 2.28 -4.35
N HIS A 439 -11.36 2.98 -4.55
CA HIS A 439 -10.13 2.37 -5.04
C HIS A 439 -9.27 1.87 -3.87
N GLY A 440 -8.42 0.88 -4.13
CA GLY A 440 -7.44 0.40 -3.17
C GLY A 440 -7.98 -0.50 -2.05
N TRP A 441 -7.09 -0.83 -1.11
CA TRP A 441 -7.39 -1.71 0.02
C TRP A 441 -8.00 -0.94 1.19
N ALA A 442 -9.26 -1.22 1.52
CA ALA A 442 -9.98 -0.57 2.61
C ALA A 442 -9.75 -1.25 3.97
N SER A 443 -9.30 -0.50 4.96
CA SER A 443 -8.86 -1.05 6.26
C SER A 443 -9.89 -0.97 7.37
N ASP A 444 -10.74 0.06 7.36
CA ASP A 444 -11.78 0.23 8.36
C ASP A 444 -12.90 1.16 7.86
N VAL A 445 -14.00 1.15 8.60
CA VAL A 445 -15.16 2.03 8.41
C VAL A 445 -15.61 2.59 9.75
N ALA A 446 -15.92 3.88 9.79
CA ALA A 446 -16.61 4.52 10.90
C ALA A 446 -17.75 5.37 10.35
N VAL A 447 -18.81 5.56 11.15
CA VAL A 447 -19.95 6.39 10.75
C VAL A 447 -20.21 7.40 11.86
N GLY A 448 -20.49 8.63 11.44
CA GLY A 448 -20.86 9.70 12.35
C GLY A 448 -20.59 11.08 11.75
N GLY A 449 -21.32 12.06 12.28
CA GLY A 449 -21.33 13.41 11.73
C GLY A 449 -22.09 13.52 10.40
N GLY A 450 -22.98 12.56 10.10
CA GLY A 450 -23.71 12.52 8.82
C GLY A 450 -22.86 12.04 7.64
N PHE A 451 -21.78 11.31 7.92
CA PHE A 451 -20.91 10.72 6.91
C PHE A 451 -20.48 9.30 7.27
N VAL A 452 -20.24 8.52 6.22
CA VAL A 452 -19.48 7.27 6.29
C VAL A 452 -18.02 7.58 5.98
N TRP A 453 -17.13 7.18 6.86
CA TRP A 453 -15.69 7.37 6.75
C TRP A 453 -15.04 6.02 6.46
N VAL A 454 -14.28 5.91 5.38
CA VAL A 454 -13.60 4.67 4.99
C VAL A 454 -12.14 4.93 4.71
N SER A 455 -11.25 4.26 5.44
CA SER A 455 -9.80 4.38 5.25
C SER A 455 -9.31 3.47 4.14
N VAL A 456 -8.45 4.02 3.26
CA VAL A 456 -7.77 3.27 2.20
C VAL A 456 -6.27 3.41 2.42
N ILE A 457 -5.63 2.29 2.80
CA ILE A 457 -4.25 2.30 3.28
C ILE A 457 -3.24 2.70 2.20
N PRO A 458 -3.22 2.09 1.00
CA PRO A 458 -2.18 2.37 0.01
C PRO A 458 -2.09 3.85 -0.38
N ASP A 459 -3.23 4.54 -0.34
CA ASP A 459 -3.35 5.96 -0.67
C ASP A 459 -3.16 6.86 0.55
N SER A 460 -3.13 6.29 1.77
CA SER A 460 -2.94 7.02 3.02
C SER A 460 -4.01 8.09 3.28
N VAL A 461 -5.23 7.77 2.84
CA VAL A 461 -6.41 8.66 2.91
C VAL A 461 -7.57 8.01 3.63
N VAL A 462 -8.49 8.86 4.10
CA VAL A 462 -9.84 8.49 4.47
C VAL A 462 -10.83 9.17 3.52
N PHE A 463 -11.70 8.37 2.92
CA PHE A 463 -12.84 8.85 2.14
C PHE A 463 -13.98 9.26 3.06
N ARG A 464 -14.65 10.36 2.67
CA ARG A 464 -15.90 10.83 3.26
C ARG A 464 -17.02 10.57 2.25
N LEU A 465 -18.01 9.78 2.64
CA LEU A 465 -19.14 9.42 1.80
C LEU A 465 -20.44 9.93 2.42
N ASN A 466 -21.40 10.28 1.57
CA ASN A 466 -22.77 10.59 1.98
C ASN A 466 -23.44 9.32 2.54
N GLU A 467 -24.16 9.44 3.64
CA GLU A 467 -24.84 8.29 4.25
C GLU A 467 -26.04 7.81 3.42
N ASP A 468 -26.77 8.69 2.72
CA ASP A 468 -27.97 8.28 2.00
C ASP A 468 -27.66 7.40 0.80
N ASP A 469 -26.76 7.86 -0.07
CA ASP A 469 -26.49 7.26 -1.38
C ASP A 469 -25.06 6.73 -1.56
N LEU A 470 -24.19 6.86 -0.55
CA LEU A 470 -22.77 6.51 -0.61
C LEU A 470 -21.96 7.29 -1.67
N SER A 471 -22.45 8.43 -2.14
CA SER A 471 -21.68 9.32 -3.02
C SER A 471 -20.41 9.82 -2.31
N VAL A 472 -19.28 9.80 -3.01
CA VAL A 472 -17.99 10.27 -2.46
C VAL A 472 -18.00 11.80 -2.40
N GLN A 473 -17.94 12.34 -1.19
CA GLN A 473 -17.95 13.78 -0.92
C GLN A 473 -16.53 14.37 -0.89
N GLY A 474 -15.51 13.51 -0.73
CA GLY A 474 -14.11 13.89 -0.77
C GLY A 474 -13.22 12.86 -0.07
N SER A 475 -11.93 13.16 0.00
CA SER A 475 -10.97 12.38 0.76
C SER A 475 -9.97 13.29 1.47
N SER A 476 -9.42 12.84 2.59
CA SER A 476 -8.41 13.58 3.33
C SER A 476 -7.20 12.70 3.61
N ALA A 477 -6.00 13.24 3.40
CA ALA A 477 -4.77 12.57 3.80
C ALA A 477 -4.70 12.50 5.33
N THR A 478 -4.58 11.30 5.89
CA THR A 478 -4.58 11.08 7.34
C THR A 478 -3.22 10.66 7.89
N GLY A 479 -2.24 10.43 7.02
CA GLY A 479 -0.94 9.86 7.37
C GLY A 479 -0.79 8.44 6.87
N PRO A 480 0.42 7.88 6.92
CA PRO A 480 0.63 6.51 6.48
C PRO A 480 -0.22 5.55 7.31
N ASP A 481 -0.62 4.44 6.69
CA ASP A 481 -1.28 3.28 7.32
C ASP A 481 -2.50 3.57 8.22
N PRO A 482 -3.53 4.30 7.74
CA PRO A 482 -4.76 4.48 8.53
C PRO A 482 -5.48 3.14 8.72
N GLU A 483 -5.41 2.55 9.91
CA GLU A 483 -5.85 1.16 10.16
C GLU A 483 -7.13 1.03 10.98
N ARG A 484 -7.35 1.93 11.94
CA ARG A 484 -8.52 1.91 12.83
C ARG A 484 -9.14 3.28 12.91
N LEU A 485 -10.47 3.34 12.81
CA LEU A 485 -11.24 4.57 12.79
C LEU A 485 -12.23 4.61 13.95
N SER A 486 -12.36 5.78 14.57
CA SER A 486 -13.44 6.04 15.50
C SER A 486 -13.88 7.50 15.43
N PHE A 487 -15.16 7.70 15.19
CA PHE A 487 -15.76 9.03 15.12
C PHE A 487 -16.33 9.44 16.48
N GLY A 488 -16.11 10.70 16.87
CA GLY A 488 -16.82 11.31 17.98
C GLY A 488 -16.25 12.65 18.41
N GLY A 489 -17.07 13.46 19.10
CA GLY A 489 -16.70 14.83 19.47
C GLY A 489 -16.45 15.75 18.27
N GLY A 490 -17.13 15.51 17.15
CA GLY A 490 -16.97 16.25 15.88
C GLY A 490 -15.69 15.93 15.12
N LYS A 491 -14.99 14.83 15.48
CA LYS A 491 -13.69 14.47 14.91
C LYS A 491 -13.63 13.00 14.58
N LEU A 492 -12.91 12.68 13.52
CA LEU A 492 -12.49 11.32 13.21
C LEU A 492 -11.10 11.08 13.79
N TRP A 493 -10.99 10.08 14.66
CA TRP A 493 -9.73 9.61 15.22
C TRP A 493 -9.25 8.39 14.44
N ILE A 494 -7.99 8.40 14.06
CA ILE A 494 -7.35 7.38 13.24
C ILE A 494 -6.12 6.85 13.98
N ALA A 495 -6.00 5.53 14.13
CA ALA A 495 -4.74 4.90 14.51
C ALA A 495 -3.93 4.55 13.25
N ASN A 496 -2.70 5.05 13.23
CA ASN A 496 -1.68 4.68 12.25
C ASN A 496 -0.65 3.82 13.00
N THR A 497 -0.92 2.52 13.05
CA THR A 497 -0.22 1.55 13.90
C THR A 497 1.27 1.51 13.55
N ALA A 498 1.61 1.25 12.30
CA ALA A 498 2.97 1.11 11.81
C ALA A 498 3.71 2.47 11.76
N ALA A 499 3.00 3.57 11.58
CA ALA A 499 3.55 4.92 11.73
C ALA A 499 3.80 5.34 13.19
N SER A 500 3.39 4.53 14.17
CA SER A 500 3.40 4.90 15.61
C SER A 500 2.76 6.27 15.85
N SER A 501 1.56 6.51 15.32
CA SER A 501 0.88 7.80 15.49
C SER A 501 -0.65 7.69 15.54
N LEU A 502 -1.29 8.66 16.18
CA LEU A 502 -2.72 8.91 16.02
C LEU A 502 -2.90 10.13 15.13
N SER A 503 -3.90 10.11 14.25
CA SER A 503 -4.32 11.28 13.49
C SER A 503 -5.74 11.66 13.82
N LEU A 504 -6.00 12.96 13.77
CA LEU A 504 -7.31 13.55 13.99
C LEU A 504 -7.69 14.31 12.74
N LEU A 505 -8.91 14.09 12.27
CA LEU A 505 -9.51 14.88 11.21
C LEU A 505 -10.73 15.61 11.77
N ASP A 506 -10.72 16.93 11.67
CA ASP A 506 -11.87 17.74 12.05
C ASP A 506 -12.96 17.63 10.98
N GLN A 507 -14.18 17.30 11.38
CA GLN A 507 -15.28 17.01 10.46
C GLN A 507 -15.66 18.22 9.59
N VAL A 508 -15.60 19.43 10.17
CA VAL A 508 -16.09 20.65 9.53
C VAL A 508 -15.00 21.29 8.69
N SER A 509 -13.83 21.54 9.30
CA SER A 509 -12.73 22.23 8.63
C SER A 509 -11.89 21.32 7.72
N GLY A 510 -12.00 20.00 7.87
CA GLY A 510 -11.09 19.04 7.22
C GLY A 510 -9.66 19.13 7.74
N ALA A 511 -9.40 19.93 8.77
CA ALA A 511 -8.07 20.13 9.31
C ALA A 511 -7.55 18.83 9.94
N ARG A 512 -6.37 18.41 9.49
CA ARG A 512 -5.69 17.23 10.02
C ARG A 512 -4.68 17.62 11.09
N GLN A 513 -4.65 16.87 12.18
CA GLN A 513 -3.59 16.94 13.18
C GLN A 513 -2.99 15.56 13.45
N GLY A 514 -1.66 15.44 13.33
CA GLY A 514 -0.93 14.23 13.71
C GLY A 514 -0.38 14.31 15.13
N LEU A 515 -0.56 13.24 15.90
CA LEU A 515 0.00 13.02 17.23
C LEU A 515 0.98 11.85 17.16
N ALA A 516 2.28 12.13 17.18
CA ALA A 516 3.29 11.09 17.23
C ALA A 516 3.18 10.30 18.54
N ALA A 517 3.51 9.01 18.54
CA ALA A 517 3.57 8.20 19.74
C ALA A 517 4.92 7.50 19.86
N ARG A 518 5.31 7.12 21.08
CA ARG A 518 6.52 6.30 21.35
C ARG A 518 6.24 4.80 21.33
N ALA A 519 4.98 4.42 21.19
CA ALA A 519 4.48 3.06 21.16
C ALA A 519 3.44 2.98 20.02
N GLU A 520 3.23 1.81 19.46
CA GLU A 520 2.34 1.60 18.31
C GLU A 520 0.88 1.57 18.79
N PRO A 521 0.03 2.54 18.41
CA PRO A 521 -1.38 2.52 18.78
C PRO A 521 -2.10 1.47 17.94
N THR A 522 -2.62 0.41 18.57
CA THR A 522 -3.21 -0.75 17.87
C THR A 522 -4.72 -0.68 17.70
N ALA A 523 -5.36 0.28 18.38
CA ALA A 523 -6.79 0.52 18.31
C ALA A 523 -7.10 1.96 18.67
N VAL A 524 -8.26 2.46 18.26
CA VAL A 524 -8.73 3.79 18.65
C VAL A 524 -10.24 3.75 18.85
N LEU A 525 -10.71 4.24 20.00
CA LEU A 525 -12.13 4.35 20.32
C LEU A 525 -12.40 5.67 21.02
N TYR A 526 -13.24 6.52 20.43
CA TYR A 526 -13.75 7.70 21.10
C TYR A 526 -14.98 7.35 21.94
N ARG A 527 -15.03 7.84 23.18
CA ARG A 527 -16.21 7.77 24.05
C ARG A 527 -16.18 8.86 25.11
N ASP A 528 -17.27 9.64 25.21
CA ASP A 528 -17.50 10.60 26.30
C ASP A 528 -16.33 11.57 26.56
N GLY A 529 -15.72 12.10 25.49
CA GLY A 529 -14.58 13.03 25.58
C GLY A 529 -13.22 12.36 25.84
N LEU A 530 -13.17 11.04 25.92
CA LEU A 530 -11.95 10.24 26.02
C LEU A 530 -11.71 9.47 24.73
N VAL A 531 -10.43 9.31 24.39
CA VAL A 531 -9.96 8.41 23.34
C VAL A 531 -9.19 7.29 24.01
N VAL A 532 -9.65 6.07 23.79
CA VAL A 532 -9.10 4.84 24.35
C VAL A 532 -8.30 4.15 23.28
N THR A 533 -7.03 3.85 23.58
CA THR A 533 -6.12 3.18 22.64
C THR A 533 -5.29 2.12 23.35
N GLY A 534 -5.23 0.92 22.78
CA GLY A 534 -4.22 -0.08 23.13
C GLY A 534 -2.88 0.31 22.51
N ALA A 535 -1.77 -0.05 23.15
CA ALA A 535 -0.45 0.17 22.57
C ALA A 535 0.47 -1.05 22.69
N ALA A 536 1.05 -1.45 21.57
CA ALA A 536 2.16 -2.39 21.53
C ALA A 536 3.49 -1.65 21.70
N PRO A 537 4.57 -2.30 22.18
CA PRO A 537 5.89 -1.68 22.14
C PRO A 537 6.24 -1.32 20.70
N ALA A 538 6.87 -0.18 20.47
CA ALA A 538 7.51 0.09 19.19
C ALA A 538 8.92 -0.51 19.18
N PRO A 539 9.46 -0.90 18.02
CA PRO A 539 10.85 -1.35 17.92
C PRO A 539 11.81 -0.26 18.39
N SER A 540 12.81 -0.61 19.20
CA SER A 540 13.75 0.38 19.74
C SER A 540 14.48 1.15 18.62
N PRO A 541 14.69 2.47 18.71
CA PRO A 541 15.43 3.19 17.69
C PRO A 541 16.81 2.55 17.46
N LEU A 542 17.15 2.32 16.19
CA LEU A 542 18.46 1.79 15.85
C LEU A 542 19.52 2.87 16.09
N PRO A 543 20.75 2.50 16.50
CA PRO A 543 21.83 3.46 16.65
C PRO A 543 22.11 4.17 15.31
N PRO A 544 22.57 5.42 15.31
CA PRO A 544 22.96 6.10 14.07
C PRO A 544 24.10 5.36 13.39
N ILE A 545 24.12 5.38 12.06
CA ILE A 545 25.18 4.78 11.23
C ILE A 545 25.74 5.80 10.24
N ARG A 546 26.97 5.55 9.75
CA ARG A 546 27.53 6.26 8.60
C ARG A 546 27.36 5.42 7.34
N GLY A 547 26.83 6.02 6.29
CA GLY A 547 26.55 5.36 5.01
C GLY A 547 25.07 5.02 4.84
N GLU A 548 24.78 4.35 3.73
CA GLU A 548 23.41 4.02 3.31
C GLU A 548 22.76 2.97 4.22
N GLU A 549 21.48 3.18 4.52
CA GLU A 549 20.59 2.20 5.15
C GLU A 549 19.55 1.76 4.13
N LEU A 550 19.40 0.45 3.96
CA LEU A 550 18.33 -0.12 3.14
C LEU A 550 17.25 -0.70 4.06
N ARG A 551 15.99 -0.31 3.87
CA ARG A 551 14.85 -0.74 4.69
C ARG A 551 13.92 -1.61 3.84
N ILE A 552 13.77 -2.85 4.25
CA ILE A 552 13.01 -3.88 3.54
C ILE A 552 11.86 -4.28 4.44
N SER A 553 10.68 -4.49 3.86
CA SER A 553 9.53 -5.00 4.61
C SER A 553 9.11 -6.36 4.08
N THR A 554 8.79 -7.31 4.95
CA THR A 554 8.34 -8.64 4.57
C THR A 554 6.92 -8.90 5.09
N PRO A 555 6.05 -9.57 4.31
CA PRO A 555 4.62 -9.67 4.63
C PRO A 555 4.22 -10.85 5.53
N THR A 556 5.07 -11.88 5.69
CA THR A 556 4.67 -13.18 6.27
C THR A 556 5.16 -13.44 7.69
N GLU A 557 4.21 -13.67 8.62
CA GLU A 557 4.39 -14.03 10.05
C GLU A 557 5.23 -15.31 10.31
N ASP A 558 5.37 -16.19 9.32
CA ASP A 558 5.98 -17.53 9.49
C ASP A 558 7.37 -17.67 8.85
N ALA A 559 7.87 -16.65 8.17
CA ALA A 559 9.25 -16.67 7.69
C ALA A 559 10.16 -16.34 8.88
N ASN A 560 10.94 -17.33 9.31
CA ASN A 560 11.86 -17.21 10.44
C ASN A 560 13.09 -16.35 10.05
N TYR A 561 12.85 -15.07 9.75
CA TYR A 561 13.82 -14.07 9.27
C TYR A 561 14.91 -13.70 10.28
N GLY A 562 15.20 -14.57 11.24
CA GLY A 562 16.34 -14.47 12.16
C GLY A 562 17.28 -15.66 12.11
N SER A 563 16.89 -16.77 11.48
CA SER A 563 17.72 -17.96 11.41
C SER A 563 18.56 -17.98 10.13
N ILE A 564 19.86 -17.76 10.27
CA ILE A 564 20.86 -17.94 9.20
C ILE A 564 21.66 -19.24 9.39
N ASP A 565 21.11 -20.21 10.12
CA ASP A 565 21.67 -21.56 10.18
C ASP A 565 21.26 -22.33 8.92
N PRO A 566 22.20 -22.85 8.11
CA PRO A 566 21.88 -23.59 6.88
C PRO A 566 20.98 -24.81 7.06
N LEU A 567 20.89 -25.38 8.28
CA LEU A 567 19.94 -26.45 8.58
C LEU A 567 18.47 -25.98 8.53
N ASN A 568 18.22 -24.68 8.70
CA ASN A 568 16.89 -24.07 8.67
C ASN A 568 16.68 -23.48 7.28
N PHE A 569 16.32 -24.34 6.35
CA PHE A 569 16.23 -24.00 4.94
C PHE A 569 14.78 -23.91 4.49
N ALA A 570 14.22 -22.71 4.57
CA ALA A 570 12.95 -22.34 3.93
C ALA A 570 13.21 -21.33 2.80
N PHE A 571 12.29 -21.24 1.83
CA PHE A 571 12.41 -20.35 0.66
C PHE A 571 12.65 -18.86 1.04
N PRO A 572 12.02 -18.29 2.08
CA PRO A 572 12.33 -16.91 2.53
C PRO A 572 13.74 -16.75 3.09
N ASP A 573 14.32 -17.81 3.66
CA ASP A 573 15.64 -17.79 4.30
C ASP A 573 16.77 -17.78 3.24
N GLU A 574 16.49 -18.16 1.99
CA GLU A 574 17.49 -18.21 0.93
C GLU A 574 18.09 -16.83 0.62
N GLN A 575 17.29 -15.77 0.60
CA GLN A 575 17.79 -14.41 0.38
C GLN A 575 18.68 -13.92 1.53
N PHE A 576 18.29 -14.26 2.77
CA PHE A 576 19.07 -13.96 3.96
C PHE A 576 20.39 -14.71 3.97
N LEU A 577 20.35 -16.03 3.79
CA LEU A 577 21.52 -16.88 3.68
C LEU A 577 22.40 -16.42 2.52
N TYR A 578 21.84 -16.02 1.39
CA TYR A 578 22.61 -15.45 0.30
C TYR A 578 23.34 -14.17 0.71
N ALA A 579 22.71 -13.25 1.46
CA ALA A 579 23.36 -12.03 1.95
C ALA A 579 24.43 -12.29 3.04
N THR A 580 24.28 -13.35 3.84
CA THR A 580 25.16 -13.65 4.98
C THR A 580 26.13 -14.81 4.75
N CYS A 581 26.01 -15.55 3.65
CA CYS A 581 26.88 -16.65 3.32
C CYS A 581 27.90 -16.26 2.25
N ALA A 582 29.13 -16.72 2.44
CA ALA A 582 30.07 -16.94 1.37
C ALA A 582 30.37 -18.44 1.28
N ASN A 583 30.12 -19.02 0.11
CA ASN A 583 30.28 -20.46 -0.14
C ASN A 583 31.54 -20.74 -0.98
N LEU A 584 31.80 -21.99 -1.35
CA LEU A 584 32.91 -22.36 -2.24
C LEU A 584 32.83 -21.56 -3.55
N LEU A 585 31.66 -21.58 -4.16
CA LEU A 585 31.30 -20.82 -5.36
C LEU A 585 30.01 -20.06 -5.09
N ASN A 586 29.73 -19.06 -5.92
CA ASN A 586 28.55 -18.22 -5.82
C ASN A 586 28.01 -17.83 -7.20
N TYR A 587 26.71 -17.58 -7.29
CA TYR A 587 26.10 -16.87 -8.39
C TYR A 587 26.32 -15.37 -8.20
N PRO A 588 27.00 -14.64 -9.10
CA PRO A 588 27.36 -13.25 -8.85
C PRO A 588 26.13 -12.35 -8.76
N ASP A 589 26.25 -11.25 -8.00
CA ASP A 589 25.25 -10.17 -7.91
C ASP A 589 25.19 -9.36 -9.23
N SER A 590 24.69 -10.01 -10.28
CA SER A 590 24.68 -9.52 -11.67
C SER A 590 23.37 -9.94 -12.35
N ALA A 591 22.87 -9.11 -13.28
CA ALA A 591 21.62 -9.38 -13.97
C ALA A 591 21.79 -10.42 -15.10
N GLY A 592 20.69 -11.08 -15.48
CA GLY A 592 20.61 -11.92 -16.67
C GLY A 592 21.53 -13.16 -16.62
N PRO A 593 22.06 -13.61 -17.78
CA PRO A 593 22.86 -14.84 -17.86
C PRO A 593 24.13 -14.83 -17.02
N ASP A 594 24.65 -13.65 -16.65
CA ASP A 594 25.85 -13.53 -15.83
C ASP A 594 25.59 -13.93 -14.38
N GLY A 595 24.45 -13.49 -13.82
CA GLY A 595 23.97 -13.93 -12.51
C GLY A 595 23.62 -15.41 -12.44
N ALA A 596 23.33 -16.05 -13.58
CA ALA A 596 22.99 -17.47 -13.65
C ALA A 596 24.21 -18.41 -13.78
N ARG A 597 25.45 -17.89 -13.72
CA ARG A 597 26.68 -18.69 -13.85
C ARG A 597 27.49 -18.68 -12.57
N LEU A 598 27.84 -19.87 -12.09
CA LEU A 598 28.68 -20.02 -10.91
C LEU A 598 30.08 -19.44 -11.13
N ARG A 599 30.57 -18.75 -10.11
CA ARG A 599 31.93 -18.20 -10.03
C ARG A 599 32.59 -18.55 -8.70
N PRO A 600 33.92 -18.61 -8.63
CA PRO A 600 34.63 -18.85 -7.38
C PRO A 600 34.43 -17.71 -6.38
N GLU A 601 34.05 -18.04 -5.15
CA GLU A 601 33.95 -17.06 -4.05
C GLU A 601 35.05 -17.31 -3.02
N ILE A 602 34.87 -18.29 -2.13
CA ILE A 602 35.93 -18.71 -1.19
C ILE A 602 36.94 -19.64 -1.88
N ALA A 603 36.50 -20.42 -2.87
CA ALA A 603 37.42 -21.17 -3.71
C ALA A 603 38.27 -20.22 -4.55
N ALA A 604 39.54 -20.59 -4.74
CA ALA A 604 40.50 -19.79 -5.51
C ALA A 604 40.14 -19.72 -7.00
N ALA A 605 39.60 -20.82 -7.52
CA ALA A 605 39.18 -21.04 -8.90
C ALA A 605 38.03 -22.06 -8.92
N MET A 606 37.47 -22.32 -10.11
CA MET A 606 36.58 -23.46 -10.32
C MET A 606 37.31 -24.77 -9.98
N PRO A 607 36.60 -25.81 -9.50
CA PRO A 607 37.26 -27.03 -9.07
C PRO A 607 37.98 -27.74 -10.21
N THR A 608 39.16 -28.30 -9.94
CA THR A 608 39.79 -29.26 -10.86
C THR A 608 39.00 -30.56 -10.78
N VAL A 609 38.58 -31.09 -11.93
CA VAL A 609 37.81 -32.33 -12.02
C VAL A 609 38.71 -33.45 -12.54
N THR A 610 38.81 -34.55 -11.79
CA THR A 610 39.66 -35.71 -12.13
C THR A 610 38.89 -37.03 -11.99
N ARG A 611 39.55 -38.16 -12.26
CA ARG A 611 38.97 -39.52 -12.20
C ARG A 611 37.69 -39.67 -13.03
N GLY A 612 37.72 -39.19 -14.27
CA GLY A 612 36.60 -39.31 -15.20
C GLY A 612 35.34 -38.55 -14.75
N GLY A 613 35.50 -37.42 -14.06
CA GLY A 613 34.35 -36.61 -13.61
C GLY A 613 33.88 -36.88 -12.19
N ARG A 614 34.65 -37.63 -11.39
CA ARG A 614 34.22 -38.08 -10.05
C ARG A 614 34.82 -37.29 -8.91
N THR A 615 36.05 -36.80 -9.03
CA THR A 615 36.72 -36.08 -7.94
C THR A 615 36.82 -34.59 -8.27
N TYR A 616 36.25 -33.75 -7.42
CA TYR A 616 36.25 -32.29 -7.49
C TYR A 616 37.17 -31.73 -6.43
N THR A 617 38.18 -30.97 -6.83
CA THR A 617 39.19 -30.41 -5.92
C THR A 617 39.11 -28.89 -5.89
N PHE A 618 38.80 -28.36 -4.71
CA PHE A 618 38.72 -26.92 -4.43
C PHE A 618 39.92 -26.48 -3.60
N ARG A 619 40.59 -25.41 -4.03
CA ARG A 619 41.62 -24.72 -3.23
C ARG A 619 40.98 -23.53 -2.53
N ILE A 620 41.02 -23.50 -1.21
CA ILE A 620 40.43 -22.43 -0.39
C ILE A 620 41.38 -21.24 -0.30
N ARG A 621 40.86 -20.03 -0.58
CA ARG A 621 41.62 -18.78 -0.44
C ARG A 621 41.89 -18.48 1.04
N PRO A 622 43.11 -18.07 1.42
CA PRO A 622 43.35 -17.55 2.77
C PRO A 622 42.65 -16.20 2.96
N GLY A 623 42.40 -15.81 4.22
CA GLY A 623 41.92 -14.47 4.58
C GLY A 623 40.40 -14.34 4.75
N PHE A 624 39.60 -15.34 4.37
CA PHE A 624 38.19 -15.39 4.75
C PHE A 624 38.05 -15.76 6.23
N ARG A 625 37.19 -15.02 6.93
CA ARG A 625 36.88 -15.22 8.35
C ARG A 625 35.40 -15.01 8.59
N PHE A 626 34.87 -15.71 9.59
CA PHE A 626 33.52 -15.48 10.10
C PHE A 626 33.41 -14.07 10.69
N SER A 627 32.20 -13.52 10.69
CA SER A 627 31.90 -12.25 11.35
C SER A 627 32.17 -12.31 12.87
N PRO A 628 32.25 -11.16 13.55
CA PRO A 628 32.15 -11.12 15.00
C PRO A 628 30.87 -11.81 15.51
N PRO A 629 30.89 -12.39 16.71
CA PRO A 629 32.03 -12.44 17.63
C PRO A 629 33.04 -13.56 17.33
N SER A 630 32.74 -14.49 16.42
CA SER A 630 33.58 -15.67 16.16
C SER A 630 34.97 -15.31 15.63
N ASN A 631 35.04 -14.51 14.56
CA ASN A 631 36.30 -14.15 13.86
C ASN A 631 37.17 -15.35 13.40
N GLU A 632 36.65 -16.59 13.49
CA GLU A 632 37.35 -17.82 13.12
C GLU A 632 37.70 -17.80 11.63
N ALA A 633 38.86 -18.36 11.26
CA ALA A 633 39.25 -18.50 9.86
C ALA A 633 38.40 -19.57 9.15
N VAL A 634 37.93 -19.26 7.94
CA VAL A 634 37.23 -20.22 7.09
C VAL A 634 38.26 -21.05 6.33
N THR A 635 38.27 -22.36 6.55
CA THR A 635 39.26 -23.30 6.01
C THR A 635 38.61 -24.47 5.28
N ALA A 636 39.41 -25.27 4.57
CA ALA A 636 38.94 -26.53 3.98
C ALA A 636 38.31 -27.47 5.02
N GLU A 637 38.84 -27.49 6.25
CA GLU A 637 38.30 -28.26 7.36
C GLU A 637 36.94 -27.73 7.84
N THR A 638 36.74 -26.41 7.79
CA THR A 638 35.45 -25.78 8.09
C THR A 638 34.37 -26.25 7.11
N PHE A 639 34.68 -26.34 5.81
CA PHE A 639 33.76 -26.88 4.81
C PHE A 639 33.49 -28.37 5.01
N ARG A 640 34.53 -29.20 5.23
CA ARG A 640 34.35 -30.64 5.52
C ARG A 640 33.35 -30.85 6.66
N ARG A 641 33.56 -30.16 7.78
CA ARG A 641 32.70 -30.23 8.96
C ARG A 641 31.27 -29.77 8.66
N SER A 642 31.12 -28.66 7.94
CA SER A 642 29.80 -28.09 7.65
C SER A 642 29.00 -28.99 6.70
N ILE A 643 29.64 -29.56 5.68
CA ILE A 643 29.02 -30.55 4.79
C ILE A 643 28.61 -31.81 5.55
N GLU A 644 29.47 -32.34 6.44
CA GLU A 644 29.10 -33.51 7.25
C GLU A 644 27.96 -33.19 8.23
N ARG A 645 27.94 -31.99 8.82
CA ARG A 645 26.83 -31.54 9.67
C ARG A 645 25.52 -31.50 8.88
N GLU A 646 25.56 -30.92 7.69
CA GLU A 646 24.42 -30.83 6.79
C GLU A 646 23.94 -32.24 6.40
N LEU A 647 24.85 -33.16 6.10
CA LEU A 647 24.49 -34.54 5.75
C LEU A 647 24.25 -35.45 6.97
N SER A 648 24.22 -34.94 8.19
CA SER A 648 24.14 -35.78 9.39
C SER A 648 22.76 -36.43 9.55
N PRO A 649 22.66 -37.75 9.79
CA PRO A 649 21.38 -38.42 10.03
C PRO A 649 20.69 -37.97 11.33
N HIS A 650 21.41 -37.25 12.21
CA HIS A 650 20.86 -36.66 13.41
C HIS A 650 20.05 -35.37 13.15
N ASN A 651 20.23 -34.74 11.99
CA ASN A 651 19.57 -33.49 11.62
C ASN A 651 18.40 -33.78 10.68
N ARG A 652 17.31 -34.32 11.23
CA ARG A 652 16.16 -34.86 10.47
C ARG A 652 15.50 -33.91 9.46
N PHE A 653 15.64 -32.61 9.69
CA PHE A 653 15.02 -31.55 8.87
C PHE A 653 16.04 -30.82 7.98
N SER A 654 17.29 -31.31 7.93
CA SER A 654 18.29 -30.78 7.00
C SER A 654 17.84 -31.00 5.54
N PRO A 655 18.00 -30.00 4.66
CA PRO A 655 17.82 -30.17 3.22
C PRO A 655 18.98 -30.93 2.56
N GLY A 656 20.17 -30.99 3.17
CA GLY A 656 21.39 -31.57 2.64
C GLY A 656 21.23 -32.91 1.92
N PRO A 657 20.68 -33.96 2.58
CA PRO A 657 20.50 -35.28 2.00
C PRO A 657 19.59 -35.30 0.75
N GLN A 658 18.73 -34.29 0.57
CA GLN A 658 17.90 -34.15 -0.63
C GLN A 658 18.72 -33.67 -1.83
N PHE A 659 19.76 -32.87 -1.59
CA PHE A 659 20.62 -32.33 -2.63
C PHE A 659 21.86 -33.19 -2.88
N ILE A 660 22.49 -33.77 -1.85
CA ILE A 660 23.72 -34.53 -2.00
C ILE A 660 23.60 -35.86 -1.26
N SER A 661 23.62 -36.95 -2.04
CA SER A 661 23.57 -38.34 -1.55
C SER A 661 24.55 -39.27 -2.27
N ASP A 662 25.42 -38.69 -3.11
CA ASP A 662 26.25 -39.41 -4.07
C ASP A 662 27.76 -39.26 -3.80
N ILE A 663 28.15 -38.81 -2.59
CA ILE A 663 29.56 -38.79 -2.16
C ILE A 663 29.98 -40.20 -1.69
N VAL A 664 31.20 -40.62 -2.04
CA VAL A 664 31.75 -41.91 -1.58
C VAL A 664 31.75 -41.99 -0.05
N GLY A 665 31.11 -43.02 0.50
CA GLY A 665 31.01 -43.24 1.96
C GLY A 665 29.86 -42.52 2.67
N GLU A 666 29.09 -41.68 1.96
CA GLU A 666 27.93 -40.98 2.54
C GLU A 666 26.88 -41.96 3.08
N SER A 667 26.57 -43.02 2.33
CA SER A 667 25.64 -44.05 2.78
C SER A 667 26.07 -44.77 4.07
N ALA A 668 27.37 -44.93 4.31
CA ALA A 668 27.89 -45.50 5.56
C ALA A 668 27.77 -44.49 6.72
N TYR A 669 27.97 -43.19 6.44
CA TYR A 669 27.76 -42.10 7.38
C TYR A 669 26.29 -41.97 7.79
N GLN A 670 25.36 -42.01 6.82
CA GLN A 670 23.90 -41.97 7.08
C GLN A 670 23.41 -43.12 7.96
N ARG A 671 23.98 -44.32 7.79
CA ARG A 671 23.66 -45.48 8.64
C ARG A 671 24.34 -45.45 10.02
N GLY A 672 25.18 -44.46 10.31
CA GLY A 672 25.96 -44.39 11.54
C GLY A 672 27.10 -45.43 11.62
N VAL A 673 27.49 -46.04 10.49
CA VAL A 673 28.60 -47.01 10.42
C VAL A 673 29.95 -46.30 10.34
N ALA A 674 30.00 -45.12 9.74
CA ALA A 674 31.19 -44.28 9.66
C ALA A 674 30.99 -42.96 10.41
N ALA A 675 32.03 -42.49 11.12
CA ALA A 675 32.00 -41.19 11.81
C ALA A 675 32.22 -39.99 10.87
N HIS A 676 32.78 -40.23 9.68
CA HIS A 676 33.10 -39.22 8.66
C HIS A 676 32.81 -39.75 7.26
N ILE A 677 32.60 -38.85 6.30
CA ILE A 677 32.34 -39.21 4.90
C ILE A 677 33.68 -39.38 4.18
N SER A 678 34.05 -40.62 3.87
CA SER A 678 35.36 -40.97 3.28
C SER A 678 35.70 -40.26 1.96
N GLY A 679 34.68 -39.84 1.21
CA GLY A 679 34.82 -39.14 -0.06
C GLY A 679 35.16 -37.66 0.09
N ILE A 680 35.13 -37.10 1.31
CA ILE A 680 35.51 -35.72 1.60
C ILE A 680 36.88 -35.71 2.28
N ALA A 681 37.90 -35.22 1.59
CA ALA A 681 39.27 -35.19 2.07
C ALA A 681 39.81 -33.76 2.13
N VAL A 682 40.53 -33.45 3.21
CA VAL A 682 41.19 -32.15 3.40
C VAL A 682 42.70 -32.35 3.46
N ARG A 683 43.45 -31.54 2.71
CA ARG A 683 44.93 -31.47 2.75
C ARG A 683 45.36 -30.00 2.69
N GLY A 684 45.81 -29.46 3.82
CA GLY A 684 46.13 -28.04 3.94
C GLY A 684 44.91 -27.17 3.61
N ASN A 685 45.02 -26.31 2.61
CA ASN A 685 43.91 -25.47 2.11
C ASN A 685 43.10 -26.12 0.99
N THR A 686 43.30 -27.41 0.71
CA THR A 686 42.61 -28.11 -0.38
C THR A 686 41.51 -29.02 0.17
N LEU A 687 40.31 -28.87 -0.38
CA LEU A 687 39.14 -29.73 -0.14
C LEU A 687 38.90 -30.57 -1.39
N SER A 688 38.87 -31.89 -1.27
CA SER A 688 38.56 -32.83 -2.36
C SER A 688 37.29 -33.59 -2.03
N ILE A 689 36.33 -33.61 -2.96
CA ILE A 689 35.08 -34.36 -2.83
C ILE A 689 35.00 -35.38 -3.97
N THR A 690 34.84 -36.65 -3.63
CA THR A 690 34.77 -37.76 -4.58
C THR A 690 33.38 -38.38 -4.59
N LEU A 691 32.78 -38.44 -5.78
CA LEU A 691 31.46 -38.99 -6.01
C LEU A 691 31.50 -40.48 -6.36
N VAL A 692 30.40 -41.17 -6.09
CA VAL A 692 30.19 -42.58 -6.46
C VAL A 692 30.17 -42.74 -7.98
N LYS A 693 29.62 -41.77 -8.70
CA LYS A 693 29.58 -41.67 -10.17
C LYS A 693 29.75 -40.22 -10.63
N PRO A 694 30.14 -39.96 -11.89
CA PRO A 694 30.21 -38.59 -12.41
C PRO A 694 28.84 -37.90 -12.34
N ALA A 695 28.81 -36.62 -11.95
CA ALA A 695 27.58 -35.84 -11.86
C ALA A 695 27.86 -34.38 -12.26
N GLY A 696 27.41 -33.98 -13.47
CA GLY A 696 27.68 -32.65 -14.02
C GLY A 696 27.04 -31.50 -13.23
N ASP A 697 26.00 -31.78 -12.45
CA ASP A 697 25.25 -30.84 -11.62
C ASP A 697 25.82 -30.67 -10.20
N PHE A 698 26.81 -31.48 -9.81
CA PHE A 698 27.35 -31.49 -8.45
C PHE A 698 27.83 -30.12 -7.99
N VAL A 699 28.49 -29.37 -8.89
CA VAL A 699 29.01 -28.03 -8.60
C VAL A 699 27.89 -27.05 -8.27
N THR A 700 26.71 -27.21 -8.86
CA THR A 700 25.50 -26.45 -8.51
C THR A 700 24.96 -26.84 -7.15
N ARG A 701 24.83 -28.15 -6.89
CA ARG A 701 24.29 -28.67 -5.62
C ARG A 701 25.13 -28.26 -4.41
N ILE A 702 26.46 -28.40 -4.48
CA ILE A 702 27.36 -28.03 -3.37
C ILE A 702 27.48 -26.52 -3.15
N SER A 703 27.07 -25.71 -4.13
CA SER A 703 27.10 -24.24 -4.03
C SER A 703 25.82 -23.65 -3.44
N MET A 704 24.80 -24.48 -3.16
CA MET A 704 23.56 -24.03 -2.51
C MET A 704 23.82 -23.47 -1.10
N PRO A 705 23.04 -22.47 -0.63
CA PRO A 705 23.24 -21.89 0.69
C PRO A 705 23.14 -22.89 1.87
N ALA A 706 22.47 -24.03 1.67
CA ALA A 706 22.44 -25.16 2.61
C ALA A 706 23.85 -25.67 2.99
N PHE A 707 24.86 -25.52 2.12
CA PHE A 707 26.24 -25.95 2.40
C PHE A 707 27.14 -24.81 2.87
N CYS A 708 26.56 -23.69 3.33
CA CYS A 708 27.33 -22.60 3.88
C CYS A 708 28.21 -23.07 5.04
N PRO A 709 29.49 -22.66 5.11
CA PRO A 709 30.32 -22.98 6.24
C PRO A 709 29.77 -22.35 7.53
N VAL A 710 29.79 -23.11 8.63
CA VAL A 710 29.42 -22.64 9.98
C VAL A 710 30.62 -22.71 10.94
N PRO A 711 30.72 -21.81 11.94
CA PRO A 711 31.81 -21.83 12.91
C PRO A 711 31.89 -23.14 13.70
N ARG A 712 33.06 -23.46 14.27
CA ARG A 712 33.23 -24.65 15.12
C ARG A 712 32.38 -24.62 16.38
N SER A 713 32.03 -23.44 16.87
CA SER A 713 31.16 -23.25 18.04
C SER A 713 29.74 -23.74 17.82
N ILE A 714 29.25 -23.79 16.58
CA ILE A 714 27.91 -24.28 16.25
C ILE A 714 27.90 -25.81 16.34
N PRO A 715 27.06 -26.46 17.15
CA PRO A 715 27.07 -27.91 17.32
C PRO A 715 26.95 -28.70 16.02
N ALA A 716 27.61 -29.87 15.97
CA ALA A 716 27.49 -30.77 14.83
C ALA A 716 26.11 -31.45 14.72
N LYS A 717 25.32 -31.44 15.80
CA LYS A 717 23.96 -32.00 15.88
C LYS A 717 23.02 -30.92 16.40
N GLY A 718 21.94 -30.65 15.67
CA GLY A 718 20.94 -29.66 16.03
C GLY A 718 21.20 -28.25 15.47
N TYR A 719 20.18 -27.43 15.62
CA TYR A 719 20.12 -26.05 15.16
C TYR A 719 20.86 -25.10 16.11
N ALA A 720 21.41 -24.02 15.55
CA ALA A 720 21.86 -22.88 16.33
C ALA A 720 20.66 -22.22 17.02
N THR A 721 20.81 -21.88 18.30
CA THR A 721 19.78 -21.17 19.08
C THR A 721 19.82 -19.64 18.89
N ALA A 722 20.86 -19.15 18.23
CA ALA A 722 21.07 -17.76 17.88
C ALA A 722 21.68 -17.69 16.46
N PRO A 723 21.57 -16.55 15.76
CA PRO A 723 22.15 -16.40 14.43
C PRO A 723 23.66 -16.76 14.44
N PRO A 724 24.12 -17.79 13.69
CA PRO A 724 25.53 -18.12 13.62
C PRO A 724 26.35 -16.98 13.01
N ALA A 725 27.63 -16.89 13.36
CA ALA A 725 28.54 -15.94 12.70
C ALA A 725 28.61 -16.24 11.20
N SER A 726 28.63 -15.19 10.39
CA SER A 726 28.40 -15.23 8.94
C SER A 726 29.73 -15.18 8.17
N THR A 727 29.80 -15.84 7.00
CA THR A 727 30.99 -15.77 6.11
C THR A 727 30.83 -14.78 4.96
N GLY A 728 29.61 -14.34 4.67
CA GLY A 728 29.24 -13.48 3.55
C GLY A 728 29.48 -11.98 3.79
N PRO A 729 29.05 -11.13 2.85
CA PRO A 729 29.24 -9.68 2.90
C PRO A 729 28.55 -9.01 4.08
N TYR A 730 27.49 -9.61 4.61
CA TYR A 730 26.74 -9.13 5.78
C TYR A 730 26.67 -10.19 6.89
N TYR A 731 26.30 -9.76 8.10
CA TYR A 731 25.97 -10.65 9.22
C TYR A 731 24.78 -10.10 9.99
N VAL A 732 24.01 -10.99 10.63
CA VAL A 732 22.89 -10.61 11.50
C VAL A 732 23.45 -10.04 12.81
N SER A 733 23.18 -8.76 13.03
CA SER A 733 23.59 -8.01 14.23
C SER A 733 22.55 -8.10 15.34
N SER A 734 21.26 -8.05 14.99
CA SER A 734 20.16 -8.22 15.93
C SER A 734 18.89 -8.74 15.26
N VAL A 735 18.08 -9.47 16.03
CA VAL A 735 16.72 -9.90 15.71
C VAL A 735 15.85 -9.53 16.91
N GLN A 736 15.16 -8.38 16.85
CA GLN A 736 14.41 -7.84 17.98
C GLN A 736 13.20 -7.04 17.53
N GLY A 737 12.05 -7.28 18.17
CA GLY A 737 10.81 -6.52 17.99
C GLY A 737 10.35 -6.47 16.54
N GLY A 738 10.22 -7.64 15.89
CA GLY A 738 9.81 -7.74 14.49
C GLY A 738 10.84 -7.19 13.49
N ARG A 739 12.08 -6.88 13.90
CA ARG A 739 13.13 -6.44 12.98
C ARG A 739 14.35 -7.32 13.00
N THR A 740 14.91 -7.55 11.82
CA THR A 740 16.22 -8.16 11.65
C THR A 740 17.19 -7.17 11.02
N VAL A 741 18.32 -6.95 11.70
CA VAL A 741 19.33 -5.96 11.29
C VAL A 741 20.58 -6.65 10.81
N LEU A 742 20.96 -6.39 9.57
CA LEU A 742 22.21 -6.84 8.96
C LEU A 742 23.21 -5.68 8.94
N LEU A 743 24.45 -5.97 9.35
CA LEU A 743 25.58 -5.04 9.21
C LEU A 743 26.63 -5.64 8.28
N ARG A 744 27.45 -4.79 7.65
CA ARG A 744 28.57 -5.25 6.84
C ARG A 744 29.50 -6.13 7.67
N ASN A 745 29.83 -7.30 7.17
CA ASN A 745 30.83 -8.16 7.78
C ASN A 745 32.23 -7.53 7.60
N PRO A 746 32.89 -7.07 8.69
CA PRO A 746 34.20 -6.43 8.61
C PRO A 746 35.30 -7.40 8.14
N ASN A 747 35.04 -8.70 8.28
CA ASN A 747 35.96 -9.78 7.95
C ASN A 747 35.77 -10.32 6.53
N TYR A 748 34.72 -9.90 5.81
CA TYR A 748 34.53 -10.33 4.44
C TYR A 748 35.58 -9.71 3.51
N ARG A 749 36.22 -10.56 2.69
CA ARG A 749 37.26 -10.20 1.72
C ARG A 749 36.93 -10.64 0.29
N GLY A 750 35.71 -11.12 0.06
CA GLY A 750 35.23 -11.46 -1.29
C GLY A 750 34.84 -10.22 -2.10
N SER A 751 34.47 -10.45 -3.35
CA SER A 751 34.18 -9.41 -4.34
C SER A 751 32.73 -8.96 -4.39
N ARG A 752 31.83 -9.59 -3.63
CA ARG A 752 30.41 -9.23 -3.65
C ARG A 752 30.19 -7.79 -3.16
N PRO A 753 29.32 -7.01 -3.82
CA PRO A 753 28.96 -5.67 -3.38
C PRO A 753 28.42 -5.67 -1.95
N ARG A 754 28.74 -4.60 -1.22
CA ARG A 754 28.23 -4.34 0.14
C ARG A 754 27.96 -2.85 0.34
N ARG A 755 27.11 -2.28 -0.54
CA ARG A 755 26.85 -0.83 -0.63
C ARG A 755 26.15 -0.29 0.60
N ALA A 756 25.10 -0.95 1.09
CA ALA A 756 24.45 -0.58 2.33
C ALA A 756 25.40 -0.79 3.52
N ALA A 757 25.49 0.18 4.42
CA ALA A 757 26.15 0.02 5.71
C ALA A 757 25.31 -0.82 6.67
N ARG A 758 23.98 -0.71 6.56
CA ARG A 758 22.99 -1.48 7.30
C ARG A 758 21.82 -1.85 6.40
N ILE A 759 21.30 -3.05 6.56
CA ILE A 759 20.03 -3.49 5.97
C ILE A 759 19.09 -3.82 7.12
N VAL A 760 17.89 -3.26 7.11
CA VAL A 760 16.87 -3.45 8.15
C VAL A 760 15.68 -4.12 7.50
N TYR A 761 15.37 -5.33 7.95
CA TYR A 761 14.12 -6.00 7.62
C TYR A 761 13.11 -5.68 8.71
N THR A 762 11.95 -5.17 8.32
CA THR A 762 10.75 -5.03 9.17
C THR A 762 9.80 -6.15 8.78
N ASN A 763 9.69 -7.13 9.67
CA ASN A 763 8.95 -8.35 9.43
C ASN A 763 7.46 -8.13 9.72
N ASP A 764 6.63 -8.95 9.08
CA ASP A 764 5.21 -9.13 9.41
C ASP A 764 4.35 -7.87 9.16
N VAL A 765 4.68 -7.11 8.10
CA VAL A 765 3.92 -5.92 7.70
C VAL A 765 3.06 -6.25 6.49
N ALA A 766 1.74 -6.17 6.65
CA ALA A 766 0.80 -6.42 5.57
C ALA A 766 1.11 -5.56 4.33
N THR A 767 1.03 -6.18 3.14
CA THR A 767 1.39 -5.56 1.86
C THR A 767 0.80 -4.17 1.63
N PRO A 768 -0.51 -3.91 1.84
CA PRO A 768 -1.07 -2.56 1.71
C PRO A 768 -0.38 -1.53 2.62
N THR A 769 -0.10 -1.90 3.87
CA THR A 769 0.60 -1.07 4.87
C THR A 769 2.04 -0.81 4.43
N ALA A 770 2.75 -1.84 3.97
CA ALA A 770 4.12 -1.71 3.47
C ALA A 770 4.20 -0.74 2.27
N VAL A 771 3.21 -0.74 1.38
CA VAL A 771 3.12 0.21 0.26
C VAL A 771 2.91 1.64 0.74
N SER A 772 2.01 1.86 1.70
CA SER A 772 1.79 3.18 2.30
C SER A 772 3.06 3.73 2.94
N LEU A 773 3.78 2.89 3.68
CA LEU A 773 5.07 3.22 4.29
C LEU A 773 6.17 3.46 3.25
N ALA A 774 6.19 2.73 2.13
CA ALA A 774 7.11 2.98 1.04
C ALA A 774 6.84 4.33 0.36
N ASN A 775 5.57 4.68 0.14
CA ASN A 775 5.17 5.99 -0.38
C ASN A 775 5.59 7.14 0.56
N ALA A 776 5.61 6.88 1.88
CA ALA A 776 6.11 7.82 2.88
C ALA A 776 7.65 7.83 3.02
N GLY A 777 8.37 7.00 2.25
CA GLY A 777 9.82 6.86 2.32
C GLY A 777 10.32 6.18 3.60
N ALA A 778 9.48 5.41 4.29
CA ALA A 778 9.84 4.63 5.48
C ALA A 778 10.38 3.22 5.13
N ILE A 779 10.00 2.69 3.96
CA ILE A 779 10.48 1.43 3.39
C ILE A 779 11.04 1.71 1.99
N ASP A 780 12.12 1.03 1.62
CA ASP A 780 12.80 1.18 0.33
C ASP A 780 12.49 0.01 -0.63
N LEU A 781 12.21 -1.19 -0.10
CA LEU A 781 11.92 -2.38 -0.90
C LEU A 781 10.86 -3.28 -0.25
N LEU A 782 9.94 -3.77 -1.08
CA LEU A 782 9.01 -4.86 -0.76
C LEU A 782 9.40 -6.04 -1.66
N PRO A 783 9.88 -7.18 -1.10
CA PRO A 783 10.18 -8.37 -1.89
C PRO A 783 8.88 -9.05 -2.33
N GLN A 784 9.00 -10.09 -3.15
CA GLN A 784 7.84 -10.87 -3.59
C GLN A 784 7.04 -11.37 -2.38
N ASP A 785 5.73 -11.13 -2.44
CA ASP A 785 4.75 -11.70 -1.53
C ASP A 785 4.25 -13.04 -2.10
N PHE A 786 4.33 -14.10 -1.31
CA PHE A 786 3.71 -15.40 -1.62
C PHE A 786 2.35 -15.56 -0.93
N ASP A 787 1.87 -14.53 -0.22
CA ASP A 787 0.53 -14.50 0.31
C ASP A 787 -0.48 -14.33 -0.83
N ASN A 788 -1.03 -15.46 -1.26
CA ASN A 788 -2.06 -15.56 -2.28
C ASN A 788 -3.44 -15.03 -1.80
N THR A 789 -3.52 -14.44 -0.61
CA THR A 789 -4.77 -13.85 -0.09
C THR A 789 -4.94 -12.37 -0.43
N THR A 790 -3.91 -11.72 -0.98
CA THR A 790 -3.93 -10.30 -1.36
C THR A 790 -3.58 -10.10 -2.84
N SER A 791 -4.59 -9.85 -3.70
CA SER A 791 -4.44 -9.57 -5.14
C SER A 791 -3.75 -8.22 -5.46
N PHE A 792 -3.04 -7.63 -4.50
CA PHE A 792 -2.55 -6.25 -4.60
C PHE A 792 -1.27 -6.13 -5.45
N PHE A 793 -0.48 -7.20 -5.52
CA PHE A 793 0.70 -7.30 -6.39
C PHE A 793 0.41 -7.92 -7.76
N ASP A 794 -0.85 -8.26 -8.06
CA ASP A 794 -1.19 -8.92 -9.32
C ASP A 794 -0.75 -8.08 -10.52
N PRO A 795 -0.15 -8.69 -11.56
CA PRO A 795 0.15 -8.00 -12.80
C PRO A 795 -1.14 -7.40 -13.40
N GLY A 796 -1.13 -6.11 -13.72
CA GLY A 796 -2.32 -5.39 -14.19
C GLY A 796 -3.34 -5.04 -13.09
N GLY A 797 -2.96 -5.21 -11.82
CA GLY A 797 -3.67 -4.63 -10.68
C GLY A 797 -3.30 -3.17 -10.44
N VAL A 798 -3.87 -2.59 -9.38
CA VAL A 798 -3.76 -1.16 -9.03
C VAL A 798 -2.31 -0.65 -8.99
N LEU A 799 -1.38 -1.44 -8.43
CA LEU A 799 0.03 -1.06 -8.37
C LEU A 799 0.74 -1.12 -9.72
N GLY A 800 0.41 -2.12 -10.55
CA GLY A 800 0.94 -2.25 -11.90
C GLY A 800 0.52 -1.08 -12.78
N ASP A 801 -0.75 -0.68 -12.71
CA ASP A 801 -1.29 0.45 -13.47
C ASP A 801 -0.73 1.79 -13.02
N ARG A 802 -0.51 1.97 -11.70
CA ARG A 802 0.00 3.22 -11.12
C ARG A 802 1.51 3.40 -11.31
N SER A 803 2.29 2.35 -11.07
CA SER A 803 3.74 2.46 -10.92
C SER A 803 4.54 1.41 -11.72
N GLY A 804 3.88 0.57 -12.51
CA GLY A 804 4.51 -0.42 -13.38
C GLY A 804 5.03 0.17 -14.69
N ALA A 805 5.73 -0.63 -15.49
CA ALA A 805 6.42 -0.19 -16.71
C ALA A 805 5.52 0.54 -17.74
N GLY A 806 4.22 0.21 -17.77
CA GLY A 806 3.24 0.85 -18.66
C GLY A 806 2.61 2.13 -18.11
N SER A 807 2.94 2.55 -16.88
CA SER A 807 2.26 3.65 -16.20
C SER A 807 2.79 5.03 -16.59
N ALA A 808 2.01 6.06 -16.27
CA ALA A 808 2.46 7.45 -16.41
C ALA A 808 3.68 7.74 -15.51
N ALA A 809 3.73 7.16 -14.31
CA ALA A 809 4.86 7.29 -13.41
C ALA A 809 6.15 6.73 -14.04
N ALA A 810 6.08 5.55 -14.68
CA ALA A 810 7.23 4.98 -15.38
C ALA A 810 7.71 5.86 -16.55
N ARG A 811 6.79 6.44 -17.34
CA ARG A 811 7.14 7.39 -18.43
C ARG A 811 7.83 8.65 -17.91
N ALA A 812 7.51 9.08 -16.69
CA ALA A 812 8.17 10.19 -16.00
C ALA A 812 9.47 9.79 -15.27
N GLY A 813 9.95 8.55 -15.43
CA GLY A 813 11.16 8.03 -14.76
C GLY A 813 10.94 7.58 -13.32
N GLY A 814 9.70 7.53 -12.84
CA GLY A 814 9.31 7.13 -11.49
C GLY A 814 8.72 5.72 -11.42
N GLN A 815 9.22 4.75 -12.19
CA GLN A 815 8.76 3.36 -12.08
C GLN A 815 9.14 2.80 -10.69
N GLN A 816 8.17 2.21 -9.99
CA GLN A 816 8.39 1.61 -8.66
C GLN A 816 7.91 0.16 -8.58
N TYR A 817 7.07 -0.29 -9.51
CA TYR A 817 6.61 -1.66 -9.59
C TYR A 817 7.37 -2.40 -10.70
N PHE A 818 8.02 -3.50 -10.33
CA PHE A 818 8.87 -4.29 -11.22
C PHE A 818 8.44 -5.75 -11.18
N LEU A 819 8.08 -6.29 -12.34
CA LEU A 819 7.90 -7.72 -12.52
C LEU A 819 9.25 -8.38 -12.78
N TYR A 820 9.53 -9.47 -12.08
CA TYR A 820 10.72 -10.27 -12.33
C TYR A 820 10.31 -11.70 -12.72
N PRO A 821 10.75 -12.21 -13.89
CA PRO A 821 10.46 -13.58 -14.28
C PRO A 821 11.31 -14.54 -13.44
N ALA A 822 10.66 -15.51 -12.80
CA ALA A 822 11.32 -16.56 -12.03
C ALA A 822 11.06 -17.94 -12.66
N PRO A 823 12.04 -18.86 -12.69
CA PRO A 823 11.83 -20.24 -13.12
C PRO A 823 11.10 -21.04 -12.02
N LEU A 824 9.91 -20.58 -11.65
CA LEU A 824 9.02 -21.21 -10.67
C LEU A 824 7.83 -21.87 -11.38
N LEU A 825 7.10 -22.68 -10.63
CA LEU A 825 5.92 -23.38 -11.12
C LEU A 825 4.84 -23.42 -10.04
N ASP A 826 3.64 -23.00 -10.40
CA ASP A 826 2.43 -23.32 -9.67
C ASP A 826 1.84 -24.65 -10.13
N TYR A 827 1.56 -25.54 -9.17
CA TYR A 827 1.09 -26.89 -9.45
C TYR A 827 0.18 -27.43 -8.35
N ILE A 828 -0.71 -28.34 -8.75
CA ILE A 828 -1.61 -29.03 -7.83
C ILE A 828 -0.98 -30.37 -7.42
N VAL A 829 -0.75 -30.54 -6.13
CA VAL A 829 -0.23 -31.78 -5.56
C VAL A 829 -1.37 -32.75 -5.26
N PHE A 830 -1.39 -33.89 -5.96
CA PHE A 830 -2.33 -34.96 -5.65
C PHE A 830 -1.77 -35.91 -4.59
N ASN A 831 -2.30 -35.85 -3.37
CA ASN A 831 -1.93 -36.77 -2.30
C ASN A 831 -2.33 -38.22 -2.64
N THR A 832 -1.36 -39.02 -3.08
CA THR A 832 -1.57 -40.40 -3.56
C THR A 832 -1.94 -41.39 -2.45
N ASN A 833 -1.84 -41.00 -1.18
CA ASN A 833 -2.30 -41.81 -0.04
C ASN A 833 -3.82 -41.70 0.16
N ARG A 834 -4.49 -40.68 -0.39
CA ARG A 834 -5.95 -40.53 -0.29
C ARG A 834 -6.68 -41.43 -1.31
N PRO A 835 -7.82 -42.06 -0.95
CA PRO A 835 -8.50 -43.03 -1.82
C PRO A 835 -8.84 -42.53 -3.23
N LEU A 836 -9.18 -41.24 -3.37
CA LEU A 836 -9.51 -40.63 -4.66
C LEU A 836 -8.27 -40.55 -5.56
N PHE A 837 -7.19 -39.95 -5.06
CA PHE A 837 -5.99 -39.70 -5.87
C PHE A 837 -5.02 -40.87 -5.89
N ARG A 838 -5.23 -41.95 -5.14
CA ARG A 838 -4.47 -43.20 -5.25
C ARG A 838 -4.54 -43.78 -6.66
N ARG A 839 -5.69 -43.66 -7.33
CA ARG A 839 -5.91 -44.20 -8.70
C ARG A 839 -5.33 -43.24 -9.75
N VAL A 840 -4.35 -43.71 -10.54
CA VAL A 840 -3.72 -42.96 -11.64
C VAL A 840 -4.76 -42.36 -12.60
N ARG A 841 -5.81 -43.12 -12.94
CA ARG A 841 -6.87 -42.66 -13.85
C ARG A 841 -7.56 -41.37 -13.38
N LEU A 842 -7.72 -41.19 -12.06
CA LEU A 842 -8.37 -40.00 -11.50
C LEU A 842 -7.43 -38.80 -11.52
N ARG A 843 -6.14 -38.99 -11.24
CA ARG A 843 -5.13 -37.93 -11.42
C ARG A 843 -5.03 -37.47 -12.88
N ARG A 844 -5.13 -38.42 -13.83
CA ARG A 844 -5.20 -38.10 -15.27
C ARG A 844 -6.50 -37.38 -15.62
N ALA A 845 -7.64 -37.82 -15.09
CA ALA A 845 -8.93 -37.17 -15.31
C ALA A 845 -8.89 -35.68 -14.92
N VAL A 846 -8.33 -35.37 -13.74
CA VAL A 846 -8.15 -33.97 -13.31
C VAL A 846 -7.20 -33.22 -14.24
N ASN A 847 -6.07 -33.81 -14.64
CA ASN A 847 -5.16 -33.18 -15.61
C ASN A 847 -5.81 -32.85 -16.96
N TYR A 848 -6.78 -33.66 -17.44
CA TYR A 848 -7.56 -33.38 -18.66
C TYR A 848 -8.65 -32.33 -18.43
N ALA A 849 -9.18 -32.22 -17.21
CA ALA A 849 -10.26 -31.30 -16.86
C ALA A 849 -9.80 -29.86 -16.61
N ILE A 850 -8.55 -29.65 -16.20
CA ILE A 850 -8.02 -28.32 -15.86
C ILE A 850 -7.85 -27.45 -17.12
N ASP A 851 -8.42 -26.26 -17.09
CA ASP A 851 -8.11 -25.19 -18.04
C ASP A 851 -6.85 -24.45 -17.60
N ARG A 852 -5.70 -24.86 -18.14
CA ARG A 852 -4.39 -24.28 -17.78
C ARG A 852 -4.22 -22.86 -18.27
N ARG A 853 -4.90 -22.47 -19.36
CA ARG A 853 -4.80 -21.10 -19.87
C ARG A 853 -5.60 -20.15 -19.01
N ALA A 854 -6.83 -20.53 -18.66
CA ALA A 854 -7.63 -19.75 -17.73
C ALA A 854 -6.95 -19.64 -16.36
N LEU A 855 -6.39 -20.74 -15.86
CA LEU A 855 -5.67 -20.74 -14.58
C LEU A 855 -4.42 -19.85 -14.64
N ALA A 856 -3.55 -20.04 -15.64
CA ALA A 856 -2.34 -19.23 -15.76
C ALA A 856 -2.67 -17.73 -15.97
N ALA A 857 -3.69 -17.41 -16.77
CA ALA A 857 -4.15 -16.04 -16.93
C ALA A 857 -4.65 -15.41 -15.62
N ALA A 858 -5.28 -16.19 -14.74
CA ALA A 858 -5.74 -15.71 -13.44
C ALA A 858 -4.60 -15.35 -12.47
N PHE A 859 -3.39 -15.90 -12.67
CA PHE A 859 -2.20 -15.61 -11.87
C PHE A 859 -1.15 -14.76 -12.60
N GLY A 860 -1.41 -14.38 -13.86
CA GLY A 860 -0.42 -13.66 -14.69
C GLY A 860 0.75 -14.52 -15.18
N ASP A 861 0.57 -15.84 -15.21
CA ASP A 861 1.60 -16.83 -15.53
C ASP A 861 1.56 -17.36 -16.96
N ALA A 862 2.64 -18.04 -17.34
CA ALA A 862 2.66 -18.89 -18.52
C ALA A 862 2.09 -20.28 -18.20
N SER A 863 1.19 -20.80 -19.05
CA SER A 863 0.66 -22.15 -18.87
C SER A 863 1.76 -23.21 -18.97
N ALA A 864 1.87 -24.08 -17.96
CA ALA A 864 2.84 -25.17 -17.92
C ALA A 864 2.17 -26.56 -18.07
N ASP A 865 2.83 -27.48 -18.77
CA ASP A 865 2.45 -28.89 -18.89
C ASP A 865 3.48 -29.85 -18.28
N ARG A 866 4.51 -29.29 -17.62
CA ARG A 866 5.67 -30.00 -17.08
C ARG A 866 6.10 -29.38 -15.76
N ILE A 867 6.80 -30.17 -14.94
CA ILE A 867 7.31 -29.74 -13.64
C ILE A 867 8.54 -28.83 -13.78
N VAL A 868 9.37 -29.05 -14.81
CA VAL A 868 10.57 -28.23 -15.06
C VAL A 868 10.18 -27.01 -15.90
N PRO A 869 10.45 -25.77 -15.47
CA PRO A 869 10.12 -24.58 -16.24
C PRO A 869 10.99 -24.41 -17.51
N PRO A 870 10.47 -23.77 -18.58
CA PRO A 870 11.21 -23.57 -19.84
C PRO A 870 12.52 -22.77 -19.72
N ALA A 871 12.63 -21.92 -18.71
CA ALA A 871 13.81 -21.10 -18.45
C ALA A 871 15.01 -21.91 -17.91
N VAL A 872 14.82 -23.18 -17.51
CA VAL A 872 15.90 -24.04 -17.03
C VAL A 872 16.76 -24.52 -18.22
N PRO A 873 18.10 -24.34 -18.18
CA PRO A 873 18.98 -24.80 -19.25
C PRO A 873 18.82 -26.30 -19.55
N GLY A 874 18.73 -26.65 -20.84
CA GLY A 874 18.49 -28.03 -21.28
C GLY A 874 17.02 -28.45 -21.28
N PHE A 875 16.09 -27.51 -21.10
CA PHE A 875 14.65 -27.79 -21.23
C PHE A 875 14.34 -28.41 -22.62
N PRO A 876 13.77 -29.63 -22.66
CA PRO A 876 13.58 -30.34 -23.91
C PRO A 876 12.46 -29.72 -24.76
N ALA A 877 12.66 -29.62 -26.07
CA ALA A 877 11.65 -29.13 -27.00
C ALA A 877 10.38 -30.02 -27.00
N GLY A 878 9.24 -29.43 -27.38
CA GLY A 878 7.94 -30.11 -27.48
C GLY A 878 7.08 -30.02 -26.22
N ARG A 879 5.85 -30.54 -26.30
CA ARG A 879 4.87 -30.59 -25.20
C ARG A 879 4.71 -32.02 -24.68
N VAL A 880 4.53 -32.19 -23.38
CA VAL A 880 4.14 -33.48 -22.77
C VAL A 880 2.62 -33.64 -22.78
N TYR A 881 1.89 -32.52 -22.74
CA TYR A 881 0.43 -32.50 -22.75
C TYR A 881 -0.09 -31.53 -23.82
N PRO A 882 -0.59 -32.01 -24.97
CA PRO A 882 -0.88 -31.17 -26.13
C PRO A 882 -2.28 -30.55 -26.08
N LEU A 883 -2.73 -30.04 -24.93
CA LEU A 883 -4.07 -29.49 -24.79
C LEU A 883 -4.03 -27.98 -24.57
N ASN A 884 -4.40 -27.24 -25.61
CA ASN A 884 -4.67 -25.80 -25.55
C ASN A 884 -6.01 -25.49 -24.83
N ARG A 885 -6.80 -26.52 -24.49
CA ARG A 885 -8.15 -26.44 -23.89
C ARG A 885 -8.43 -27.69 -23.05
N PRO A 886 -9.29 -27.66 -22.03
CA PRO A 886 -9.73 -28.86 -21.33
C PRO A 886 -10.30 -29.93 -22.27
N ASP A 887 -9.99 -31.20 -22.03
CA ASP A 887 -10.64 -32.35 -22.67
C ASP A 887 -11.56 -33.04 -21.66
N LEU A 888 -12.74 -32.46 -21.49
CA LEU A 888 -13.75 -32.95 -20.54
C LEU A 888 -14.29 -34.33 -20.93
N VAL A 889 -14.22 -34.71 -22.20
CA VAL A 889 -14.66 -36.02 -22.69
C VAL A 889 -13.72 -37.10 -22.18
N THR A 890 -12.42 -36.94 -22.39
CA THR A 890 -11.42 -37.86 -21.86
C THR A 890 -11.40 -37.84 -20.34
N ALA A 891 -11.54 -36.67 -19.71
CA ALA A 891 -11.64 -36.55 -18.25
C ALA A 891 -12.81 -37.37 -17.69
N ARG A 892 -14.03 -37.21 -18.22
CA ARG A 892 -15.22 -37.96 -17.79
C ARG A 892 -15.07 -39.46 -18.03
N ARG A 893 -14.50 -39.87 -19.18
CA ARG A 893 -14.21 -41.28 -19.48
C ARG A 893 -13.26 -41.89 -18.44
N LEU A 894 -12.22 -41.16 -18.03
CA LEU A 894 -11.25 -41.60 -17.03
C LEU A 894 -11.81 -41.59 -15.60
N ALA A 895 -12.69 -40.63 -15.29
CA ALA A 895 -13.38 -40.53 -14.00
C ALA A 895 -14.38 -41.68 -13.78
N GLY A 896 -15.08 -42.08 -14.84
CA GLY A 896 -16.16 -43.07 -14.79
C GLY A 896 -17.48 -42.48 -14.30
N ARG A 897 -18.52 -43.32 -14.20
CA ARG A 897 -19.92 -42.92 -13.94
C ARG A 897 -20.25 -42.60 -12.47
N VAL A 898 -19.28 -42.65 -11.55
CA VAL A 898 -19.56 -42.46 -10.12
C VAL A 898 -19.30 -41.01 -9.75
N SER A 899 -20.34 -40.25 -9.42
CA SER A 899 -20.23 -38.89 -8.89
C SER A 899 -19.49 -38.93 -7.56
N ARG A 900 -18.20 -38.58 -7.58
CA ARG A 900 -17.39 -38.41 -6.38
C ARG A 900 -17.05 -36.93 -6.27
N HIS A 901 -17.67 -36.25 -5.31
CA HIS A 901 -17.29 -34.89 -4.96
C HIS A 901 -15.92 -34.92 -4.26
N ALA A 902 -15.02 -34.08 -4.74
CA ALA A 902 -13.79 -33.74 -4.05
C ALA A 902 -13.74 -32.21 -3.99
N VAL A 903 -13.63 -31.67 -2.78
CA VAL A 903 -13.22 -30.28 -2.60
C VAL A 903 -11.71 -30.32 -2.67
N LEU A 904 -11.13 -29.64 -3.67
CA LEU A 904 -9.69 -29.46 -3.79
C LEU A 904 -9.20 -28.48 -2.75
#